data_AF-A0A8S3B6U3-F1
#
_entry.id   AF-A0A8S3B6U3-F1
#
_cell.length_a   1.000
_cell.length_b   1.000
_cell.length_c   1.000
_cell.angle_alpha   90.00
_cell.angle_beta   90.00
_cell.angle_gamma   90.00
#
_symmetry.space_group_name_H-M   'P 1'
#
loop_
_entity.id
_entity.type
_entity.pdbx_description
1 polymer ?
#
loop_
_entity_poly.entity_id
_entity_poly.type
_entity_poly.pdbx_seq_one_letter_code
_entity_poly.pdbx_strand_id
1 'polypeptide(L)'
;MDLFKCLVLPNRDDMKRAHSLYCYFSEFSQKPYPDILTNIRCDNAFGVNFAAHSSTMKESLQKIRDQAELDKQDKIQEIIQAKQRYSCLMDVIKCLSCKGTYGPHRCMCEICRIQKEANDIKVNIFEWPLPSDCIDALAVIFELQMPIEIRSYRDIIWQFINRPKPNLNHQMYEWLRVSPHASKLGPFYTGPKNNKVKLLSSTKSITQTHYPSHSIAFAPVSEFLYESSLKIHISPTSTIAIKDECLALTPQLDHPDYKQLQFAINNTQFEQNHVIAKLCQCSARVKPTQFVEFGSFRSGHRLQWWNLLAMLELDSLPIAEESVAILIIHSILQYGPLAMDGKPSNNSWCSEAHKQLLEDNFIDELTTRLDRRLDDCELNWQNELVLLVITMITMRMLTICNSTREGKVVNLAIKCRRIGEKWIDLISETIKFTSSPDFSEVENLRLKLVTIGISCILTFSTHSDRIHCLLSSSEHVISLLKAATTTHDNIILNKTQSNISTFVRNMMRFSERTLMMVQPIVAEFLQKTCFQSLNDFVAIYWAVIRSEGTMNGQWKKRTEDLYDGWYDCQYESRYISINFIKGTFLVDGMAIGFLPENITTNELFVRVFEEHIFEVQLAESPKTYITRLPYGNGQVQYEFHVNDKTKHLTITERHITTNERFQLIPHSHFQAELPDVFVSNHSHWLNKRSRLVEFRPIHFKEANFLDHKPYVLSLTTGYIVTNDMTNEQRLVNQSSLLFDTLFNQYFVRLDSKPYVYMMGEH
;
A
#
# COMPACT_ATOMS: atom_id res chain seq x y z
N MET A 1 -12.82 -12.08 20.00
CA MET A 1 -11.89 -13.23 20.19
C MET A 1 -11.49 -13.90 18.88
N ASP A 2 -12.43 -14.17 17.97
CA ASP A 2 -12.14 -14.81 16.66
C ASP A 2 -11.14 -14.08 15.75
N LEU A 3 -10.93 -12.78 15.92
CA LEU A 3 -9.92 -12.08 15.12
C LEU A 3 -8.51 -12.60 15.37
N PHE A 4 -8.18 -12.97 16.61
CA PHE A 4 -6.82 -13.38 16.98
C PHE A 4 -6.37 -14.63 16.21
N LYS A 5 -7.28 -15.58 15.93
CA LYS A 5 -6.95 -16.76 15.11
C LYS A 5 -6.66 -16.43 13.64
N CYS A 6 -7.17 -15.30 13.14
CA CYS A 6 -7.01 -14.89 11.74
C CYS A 6 -5.81 -13.96 11.50
N LEU A 7 -5.14 -13.48 12.57
CA LEU A 7 -3.96 -12.63 12.44
C LEU A 7 -2.84 -13.36 11.70
N VAL A 8 -2.19 -12.67 10.77
CA VAL A 8 -0.99 -13.15 10.06
C VAL A 8 0.23 -12.56 10.76
N LEU A 9 0.90 -13.39 11.56
CA LEU A 9 1.94 -12.95 12.52
C LEU A 9 3.29 -13.58 12.16
N PRO A 10 4.11 -12.92 11.33
CA PRO A 10 5.40 -13.47 10.91
C PRO A 10 6.41 -13.56 12.07
N ASN A 11 6.37 -12.59 13.00
CA ASN A 11 7.39 -12.43 14.02
C ASN A 11 6.94 -12.99 15.38
N ARG A 12 7.91 -13.50 16.16
CA ARG A 12 7.66 -14.07 17.49
C ARG A 12 7.05 -13.07 18.47
N ASP A 13 7.51 -11.83 18.46
CA ASP A 13 6.99 -10.79 19.36
C ASP A 13 5.54 -10.42 19.07
N ASP A 14 5.16 -10.40 17.80
CA ASP A 14 3.78 -10.19 17.42
C ASP A 14 2.89 -11.33 17.94
N MET A 15 3.36 -12.57 17.89
CA MET A 15 2.67 -13.72 18.48
C MET A 15 2.56 -13.59 20.01
N LYS A 16 3.64 -13.20 20.70
CA LYS A 16 3.61 -12.94 22.16
C LYS A 16 2.64 -11.82 22.51
N ARG A 17 2.67 -10.70 21.78
CA ARG A 17 1.74 -9.57 21.98
C ARG A 17 0.29 -9.99 21.74
N ALA A 18 0.04 -10.74 20.66
CA ALA A 18 -1.28 -11.26 20.35
C ALA A 18 -1.80 -12.20 21.46
N HIS A 19 -0.94 -13.07 21.98
CA HIS A 19 -1.26 -13.94 23.12
C HIS A 19 -1.60 -13.12 24.38
N SER A 20 -0.76 -12.17 24.77
CA SER A 20 -0.99 -11.33 25.95
C SER A 20 -2.31 -10.57 25.86
N LEU A 21 -2.60 -9.99 24.69
CA LEU A 21 -3.87 -9.30 24.43
C LEU A 21 -5.04 -10.28 24.47
N TYR A 22 -4.93 -11.47 23.86
CA TYR A 22 -5.96 -12.50 23.92
C TYR A 22 -6.27 -12.91 25.36
N CYS A 23 -5.25 -13.21 26.17
CA CYS A 23 -5.41 -13.58 27.57
C CYS A 23 -6.11 -12.47 28.35
N TYR A 24 -5.65 -11.24 28.16
CA TYR A 24 -6.24 -10.06 28.78
C TYR A 24 -7.74 -9.89 28.44
N PHE A 25 -8.12 -9.95 27.17
CA PHE A 25 -9.53 -9.81 26.76
C PHE A 25 -10.38 -11.03 27.14
N SER A 26 -9.78 -12.23 27.18
CA SER A 26 -10.45 -13.44 27.67
C SER A 26 -10.78 -13.33 29.15
N GLU A 27 -9.81 -12.91 29.96
CA GLU A 27 -9.97 -12.69 31.39
C GLU A 27 -11.00 -11.59 31.67
N PHE A 28 -10.92 -10.48 30.93
CA PHE A 28 -11.89 -9.39 31.00
C PHE A 28 -13.32 -9.89 30.75
N SER A 29 -13.52 -10.75 29.76
CA SER A 29 -14.86 -11.27 29.40
C SER A 29 -15.43 -12.27 30.41
N GLN A 30 -14.57 -12.91 31.22
CA GLN A 30 -14.96 -13.94 32.19
C GLN A 30 -15.16 -13.40 33.60
N LYS A 31 -14.53 -12.27 33.95
CA LYS A 31 -14.60 -11.69 35.29
C LYS A 31 -15.71 -10.64 35.40
N PRO A 32 -16.39 -10.56 36.55
CA PRO A 32 -17.31 -9.47 36.85
C PRO A 32 -16.50 -8.22 37.23
N TYR A 33 -15.88 -7.57 36.24
CA TYR A 33 -15.32 -6.24 36.43
C TYR A 33 -16.45 -5.20 36.55
N PRO A 34 -16.21 -4.03 37.16
CA PRO A 34 -17.17 -2.93 37.10
C PRO A 34 -17.51 -2.66 35.63
N ASP A 35 -18.77 -2.86 35.28
CA ASP A 35 -19.18 -2.81 33.88
C ASP A 35 -19.12 -1.36 33.38
N ILE A 36 -18.20 -1.12 32.45
CA ILE A 36 -18.01 0.16 31.75
C ILE A 36 -18.58 0.12 30.33
N LEU A 37 -19.20 -1.00 29.93
CA LEU A 37 -19.61 -1.31 28.57
C LEU A 37 -21.13 -1.36 28.41
N THR A 38 -21.86 -1.97 29.34
CA THR A 38 -23.31 -2.25 29.16
C THR A 38 -24.21 -1.72 30.27
N ASN A 39 -23.84 -1.89 31.54
CA ASN A 39 -24.66 -1.53 32.68
C ASN A 39 -24.28 -0.15 33.21
N ILE A 40 -25.05 0.85 32.81
CA ILE A 40 -24.87 2.25 33.22
C ILE A 40 -26.04 2.79 34.05
N ARG A 41 -27.06 1.96 34.34
CA ARG A 41 -28.34 2.40 34.92
C ARG A 41 -28.67 1.71 36.26
N CYS A 42 -27.67 1.31 37.02
CA CYS A 42 -27.88 0.74 38.36
C CYS A 42 -26.99 1.43 39.40
N ASP A 43 -27.38 1.37 40.67
CA ASP A 43 -26.63 1.98 41.78
C ASP A 43 -25.18 1.49 41.88
N ASN A 44 -24.96 0.21 41.53
CA ASN A 44 -23.65 -0.42 41.57
C ASN A 44 -22.86 -0.24 40.26
N ALA A 45 -23.40 0.46 39.27
CA ALA A 45 -22.70 0.73 38.02
C ALA A 45 -21.46 1.59 38.30
N PHE A 46 -20.36 1.27 37.63
CA PHE A 46 -19.08 1.98 37.83
C PHE A 46 -19.24 3.49 37.68
N GLY A 47 -19.90 3.93 36.61
CA GLY A 47 -20.08 5.35 36.31
C GLY A 47 -20.91 6.09 37.35
N VAL A 48 -22.00 5.47 37.81
CA VAL A 48 -22.88 6.04 38.85
C VAL A 48 -22.12 6.17 40.16
N ASN A 49 -21.43 5.12 40.59
CA ASN A 49 -20.65 5.11 41.82
C ASN A 49 -19.49 6.13 41.76
N PHE A 50 -18.81 6.22 40.61
CA PHE A 50 -17.75 7.20 40.37
C PHE A 50 -18.28 8.63 40.48
N ALA A 51 -19.39 8.96 39.82
CA ALA A 51 -20.01 10.27 39.91
C ALA A 51 -20.52 10.58 41.33
N ALA A 52 -21.06 9.59 42.03
CA ALA A 52 -21.53 9.71 43.41
C ALA A 52 -20.39 9.94 44.43
N HIS A 53 -19.13 9.75 44.08
CA HIS A 53 -17.99 10.06 44.95
C HIS A 53 -17.14 11.25 44.45
N SER A 54 -17.42 11.76 43.25
CA SER A 54 -16.73 12.92 42.68
C SER A 54 -17.42 14.22 43.09
N SER A 55 -16.73 15.08 43.84
CA SER A 55 -17.22 16.42 44.22
C SER A 55 -17.51 17.27 42.97
N THR A 56 -16.59 17.28 42.00
CA THR A 56 -16.72 18.05 40.75
C THR A 56 -17.95 17.63 39.93
N MET A 57 -18.24 16.33 39.86
CA MET A 57 -19.42 15.83 39.14
C MET A 57 -20.71 16.17 39.88
N LYS A 58 -20.73 16.09 41.23
CA LYS A 58 -21.88 16.53 42.03
C LYS A 58 -22.14 18.03 41.90
N GLU A 59 -21.11 18.85 41.91
CA GLU A 59 -21.22 20.29 41.69
C GLU A 59 -21.76 20.59 40.30
N SER A 60 -21.30 19.86 39.27
CA SER A 60 -21.80 20.00 37.91
C SER A 60 -23.28 19.59 37.81
N LEU A 61 -23.66 18.48 38.45
CA LEU A 61 -25.05 18.03 38.55
C LEU A 61 -25.94 19.09 39.22
N GLN A 62 -25.48 19.68 40.33
CA GLN A 62 -26.22 20.70 41.04
C GLN A 62 -26.36 21.98 40.20
N LYS A 63 -25.28 22.45 39.57
CA LYS A 63 -25.31 23.61 38.66
C LYS A 63 -26.29 23.41 37.50
N ILE A 64 -26.33 22.22 36.91
CA ILE A 64 -27.30 21.91 35.84
C ILE A 64 -28.73 21.96 36.37
N ARG A 65 -28.99 21.43 37.57
CA ARG A 65 -30.32 21.45 38.20
C ARG A 65 -30.77 22.86 38.57
N ASP A 66 -29.88 23.66 39.16
CA ASP A 66 -30.18 25.04 39.53
C ASP A 66 -30.50 25.87 38.29
N GLN A 67 -29.70 25.74 37.23
CA GLN A 67 -29.96 26.42 35.96
C GLN A 67 -31.25 25.93 35.30
N ALA A 68 -31.53 24.62 35.32
CA ALA A 68 -32.75 24.06 34.77
C ALA A 68 -34.01 24.54 35.51
N GLU A 69 -33.92 24.74 36.83
CA GLU A 69 -35.02 25.31 37.61
C GLU A 69 -35.24 26.79 37.26
N LEU A 70 -34.17 27.58 37.12
CA LEU A 70 -34.28 28.97 36.62
C LEU A 70 -34.93 29.01 35.24
N ASP A 71 -34.45 28.18 34.30
CA ASP A 71 -35.00 28.09 32.95
C ASP A 71 -36.49 27.69 32.95
N LYS A 72 -36.89 26.82 33.89
CA LYS A 72 -38.29 26.41 34.09
C LYS A 72 -39.14 27.56 34.62
N GLN A 73 -38.64 28.32 35.59
CA GLN A 73 -39.35 29.51 36.11
C GLN A 73 -39.51 30.57 35.02
N ASP A 74 -38.46 30.84 34.24
CA ASP A 74 -38.52 31.75 33.10
C ASP A 74 -39.54 31.29 32.06
N LYS A 75 -39.58 29.98 31.76
CA LYS A 75 -40.59 29.40 30.88
C LYS A 75 -42.01 29.57 31.43
N ILE A 76 -42.21 29.36 32.74
CA ILE A 76 -43.52 29.59 33.38
C ILE A 76 -43.95 31.04 33.20
N GLN A 77 -43.05 32.01 33.38
CA GLN A 77 -43.36 33.43 33.15
C GLN A 77 -43.67 33.72 31.68
N GLU A 78 -42.91 33.15 30.74
CA GLU A 78 -43.19 33.25 29.29
C GLU A 78 -44.60 32.75 28.96
N ILE A 79 -45.01 31.60 29.51
CA ILE A 79 -46.34 31.02 29.29
C ILE A 79 -47.43 31.91 29.90
N ILE A 80 -47.23 32.42 31.12
CA ILE A 80 -48.18 33.33 31.79
C ILE A 80 -48.36 34.61 30.98
N GLN A 81 -47.26 35.22 30.52
CA GLN A 81 -47.30 36.43 29.69
C GLN A 81 -48.00 36.17 28.36
N ALA A 82 -47.74 35.02 27.72
CA ALA A 82 -48.41 34.63 26.49
C ALA A 82 -49.91 34.41 26.68
N LYS A 83 -50.33 33.80 27.80
CA LYS A 83 -51.76 33.67 28.18
C LYS A 83 -52.42 35.01 28.46
N GLN A 84 -51.74 35.91 29.17
CA GLN A 84 -52.23 37.27 29.42
C GLN A 84 -52.40 38.04 28.11
N ARG A 85 -51.41 37.97 27.20
CA ARG A 85 -51.50 38.57 25.87
C ARG A 85 -52.68 38.00 25.09
N TYR A 86 -52.87 36.69 25.09
CA TYR A 86 -54.03 36.05 24.46
C TYR A 86 -55.35 36.60 25.05
N SER A 87 -55.48 36.65 26.38
CA SER A 87 -56.67 37.20 27.04
C SER A 87 -56.93 38.66 26.65
N CYS A 88 -55.90 39.51 26.67
CA CYS A 88 -56.02 40.92 26.25
C CYS A 88 -56.49 41.04 24.79
N LEU A 89 -55.92 40.26 23.86
CA LEU A 89 -56.37 40.28 22.46
C LEU A 89 -57.83 39.83 22.34
N MET A 90 -58.24 38.81 23.11
CA MET A 90 -59.64 38.36 23.13
C MET A 90 -60.59 39.38 23.76
N ASP A 91 -60.16 40.14 24.77
CA ASP A 91 -60.95 41.20 25.37
C ASP A 91 -61.08 42.42 24.43
N VAL A 92 -60.02 42.75 23.69
CA VAL A 92 -60.10 43.76 22.60
C VAL A 92 -61.10 43.32 21.53
N ILE A 93 -61.11 42.04 21.13
CA ILE A 93 -62.12 41.51 20.20
C ILE A 93 -63.54 41.72 20.72
N LYS A 94 -63.80 41.48 22.01
CA LYS A 94 -65.13 41.69 22.62
C LYS A 94 -65.57 43.16 22.59
N CYS A 95 -64.62 44.10 22.66
CA CYS A 95 -64.89 45.54 22.64
C CYS A 95 -65.02 46.12 21.21
N LEU A 96 -64.72 45.35 20.17
CA LEU A 96 -64.83 45.78 18.78
C LEU A 96 -66.21 45.40 18.22
N SER A 97 -66.93 46.37 17.64
CA SER A 97 -68.16 46.12 16.91
C SER A 97 -67.83 45.87 15.42
N CYS A 98 -68.07 44.64 14.94
CA CYS A 98 -67.94 44.34 13.53
C CYS A 98 -69.12 44.93 12.77
N LYS A 99 -68.93 46.05 12.05
CA LYS A 99 -69.88 46.46 10.99
C LYS A 99 -69.60 45.64 9.73
N GLY A 100 -70.05 44.39 9.72
CA GLY A 100 -69.93 43.48 8.58
C GLY A 100 -71.29 42.94 8.15
N THR A 101 -71.92 43.59 7.19
CA THR A 101 -73.14 43.14 6.49
C THR A 101 -72.89 41.84 5.73
N TYR A 102 -73.80 40.86 5.93
CA TYR A 102 -74.04 39.64 5.15
C TYR A 102 -73.15 39.41 3.91
N GLY A 103 -72.09 38.60 4.05
CA GLY A 103 -71.26 38.08 2.96
C GLY A 103 -69.99 37.37 3.47
N PRO A 104 -69.37 36.44 2.71
CA PRO A 104 -68.16 35.73 3.13
C PRO A 104 -67.05 36.73 3.39
N HIS A 105 -66.69 36.84 4.66
CA HIS A 105 -65.81 37.88 5.17
C HIS A 105 -64.37 37.65 4.71
N ARG A 106 -63.87 38.48 3.79
CA ARG A 106 -62.44 38.50 3.43
C ARG A 106 -61.65 38.92 4.66
N CYS A 107 -60.67 38.10 5.01
CA CYS A 107 -59.66 38.10 6.09
C CYS A 107 -58.94 39.42 6.47
N MET A 108 -59.55 40.60 6.29
CA MET A 108 -58.94 41.91 6.54
C MET A 108 -59.68 42.79 7.56
N CYS A 109 -60.69 42.30 8.30
CA CYS A 109 -61.18 43.09 9.44
C CYS A 109 -60.25 42.98 10.65
N GLU A 110 -60.32 44.02 11.47
CA GLU A 110 -59.50 44.13 12.68
C GLU A 110 -59.73 42.97 13.66
N ILE A 111 -60.96 42.46 13.76
CA ILE A 111 -61.28 41.27 14.59
C ILE A 111 -60.59 40.01 14.04
N CYS A 112 -60.67 39.75 12.74
CA CYS A 112 -60.02 38.58 12.14
C CYS A 112 -58.49 38.69 12.20
N ARG A 113 -57.94 39.90 12.08
CA ARG A 113 -56.51 40.17 12.25
C ARG A 113 -56.06 39.88 13.68
N ILE A 114 -56.77 40.40 14.68
CA ILE A 114 -56.45 40.20 16.11
C ILE A 114 -56.70 38.75 16.53
N GLN A 115 -57.74 38.09 16.01
CA GLN A 115 -58.00 36.67 16.27
C GLN A 115 -56.90 35.78 15.69
N LYS A 116 -56.42 36.11 14.48
CA LYS A 116 -55.27 35.43 13.88
C LYS A 116 -54.01 35.68 14.72
N GLU A 117 -53.76 36.92 15.13
CA GLU A 117 -52.63 37.26 16.02
C GLU A 117 -52.68 36.48 17.33
N ALA A 118 -53.86 36.35 17.95
CA ALA A 118 -54.05 35.57 19.19
C ALA A 118 -53.82 34.07 18.96
N ASN A 119 -54.34 33.51 17.87
CA ASN A 119 -54.15 32.09 17.51
C ASN A 119 -52.71 31.76 17.07
N ASP A 120 -51.96 32.76 16.59
CA ASP A 120 -50.56 32.62 16.16
C ASP A 120 -49.57 32.75 17.34
N ILE A 121 -50.03 33.06 18.56
CA ILE A 121 -49.18 33.01 19.77
C ILE A 121 -48.76 31.55 20.00
N LYS A 122 -47.46 31.29 19.84
CA LYS A 122 -46.85 29.98 20.08
C LYS A 122 -45.80 30.09 21.16
N VAL A 123 -45.85 29.15 22.10
CA VAL A 123 -44.83 28.96 23.13
C VAL A 123 -44.28 27.56 22.97
N ASN A 124 -42.95 27.45 22.85
CA ASN A 124 -42.28 26.16 22.77
C ASN A 124 -42.34 25.45 24.14
N ILE A 125 -42.54 24.14 24.10
CA ILE A 125 -42.46 23.30 25.31
C ILE A 125 -41.06 23.35 25.90
N PHE A 126 -41.00 23.17 27.22
CA PHE A 126 -39.77 23.01 27.98
C PHE A 126 -39.58 21.53 28.32
N GLU A 127 -38.37 21.04 28.09
CA GLU A 127 -37.94 19.69 28.44
C GLU A 127 -36.78 19.80 29.42
N TRP A 128 -36.91 19.15 30.58
CA TRP A 128 -35.85 19.11 31.58
C TRP A 128 -34.59 18.43 31.01
N PRO A 129 -33.38 18.99 31.19
CA PRO A 129 -32.20 18.53 30.45
C PRO A 129 -31.62 17.19 30.93
N LEU A 130 -31.93 16.78 32.16
CA LEU A 130 -31.46 15.54 32.79
C LEU A 130 -32.61 14.54 33.04
N PRO A 131 -32.33 13.24 33.22
CA PRO A 131 -33.31 12.30 33.77
C PRO A 131 -33.79 12.73 35.16
N SER A 132 -35.06 12.48 35.47
CA SER A 132 -35.64 12.73 36.79
C SER A 132 -35.11 11.74 37.84
N ASP A 133 -34.78 10.52 37.41
CA ASP A 133 -34.17 9.49 38.25
C ASP A 133 -32.72 9.87 38.61
N CYS A 134 -32.36 9.70 39.90
CA CYS A 134 -31.05 10.14 40.40
C CYS A 134 -29.89 9.29 39.89
N ILE A 135 -30.11 7.99 39.65
CA ILE A 135 -29.11 7.04 39.13
C ILE A 135 -28.80 7.39 37.68
N ASP A 136 -29.85 7.55 36.89
CA ASP A 136 -29.76 7.93 35.49
C ASP A 136 -29.10 9.32 35.33
N ALA A 137 -29.42 10.29 36.19
CA ALA A 137 -28.76 11.60 36.17
C ALA A 137 -27.25 11.50 36.47
N LEU A 138 -26.84 10.70 37.46
CA LEU A 138 -25.43 10.46 37.76
C LEU A 138 -24.70 9.77 36.60
N ALA A 139 -25.36 8.82 35.94
CA ALA A 139 -24.81 8.15 34.76
C ALA A 139 -24.55 9.13 33.60
N VAL A 140 -25.49 10.05 33.33
CA VAL A 140 -25.31 11.10 32.31
C VAL A 140 -24.12 11.99 32.65
N ILE A 141 -24.00 12.43 33.90
CA ILE A 141 -22.89 13.29 34.34
C ILE A 141 -21.55 12.57 34.20
N PHE A 142 -21.49 11.30 34.58
CA PHE A 142 -20.30 10.48 34.37
C PHE A 142 -19.91 10.42 32.88
N GLU A 143 -20.85 10.19 31.97
CA GLU A 143 -20.55 10.15 30.53
C GLU A 143 -20.07 11.49 29.96
N LEU A 144 -20.62 12.60 30.45
CA LEU A 144 -20.21 13.95 30.07
C LEU A 144 -18.78 14.27 30.54
N GLN A 145 -18.44 13.86 31.77
CA GLN A 145 -17.21 14.25 32.47
C GLN A 145 -16.21 13.11 32.68
N MET A 146 -16.38 11.98 31.97
CA MET A 146 -15.52 10.80 32.14
C MET A 146 -14.04 11.15 31.94
N PRO A 147 -13.15 10.76 32.87
CA PRO A 147 -11.71 10.90 32.71
C PRO A 147 -11.22 10.28 31.39
N ILE A 148 -10.25 10.93 30.75
CA ILE A 148 -9.80 10.56 29.40
C ILE A 148 -9.18 9.17 29.35
N GLU A 149 -8.55 8.73 30.44
CA GLU A 149 -7.94 7.41 30.59
C GLU A 149 -9.00 6.31 30.58
N ILE A 150 -10.07 6.49 31.35
CA ILE A 150 -11.20 5.56 31.41
C ILE A 150 -11.93 5.53 30.07
N ARG A 151 -12.12 6.69 29.44
CA ARG A 151 -12.74 6.81 28.12
C ARG A 151 -11.92 6.07 27.05
N SER A 152 -10.61 6.28 27.02
CA SER A 152 -9.70 5.63 26.07
C SER A 152 -9.67 4.13 26.29
N TYR A 153 -9.61 3.71 27.55
CA TYR A 153 -9.70 2.31 27.94
C TYR A 153 -11.02 1.67 27.47
N ARG A 154 -12.17 2.29 27.75
CA ARG A 154 -13.48 1.83 27.30
C ARG A 154 -13.56 1.69 25.78
N ASP A 155 -13.08 2.70 25.04
CA ASP A 155 -13.10 2.66 23.58
C ASP A 155 -12.26 1.50 23.04
N ILE A 156 -11.11 1.18 23.65
CA ILE A 156 -10.28 0.00 23.30
C ILE A 156 -11.03 -1.29 23.64
N ILE A 157 -11.54 -1.45 24.86
CA ILE A 157 -12.26 -2.65 25.30
C ILE A 157 -13.47 -2.89 24.40
N TRP A 158 -14.29 -1.85 24.18
CA TRP A 158 -15.46 -1.93 23.33
C TRP A 158 -15.05 -2.30 21.90
N GLN A 159 -13.99 -1.66 21.40
CA GLN A 159 -13.45 -2.02 20.11
C GLN A 159 -13.03 -3.48 20.07
N PHE A 160 -12.56 -4.17 21.12
CA PHE A 160 -12.16 -5.59 21.00
C PHE A 160 -13.27 -6.60 21.30
N ILE A 161 -14.19 -6.29 22.21
CA ILE A 161 -15.25 -7.21 22.67
C ILE A 161 -16.47 -7.17 21.75
N ASN A 162 -16.88 -5.99 21.29
CA ASN A 162 -18.12 -5.79 20.53
C ASN A 162 -17.90 -5.63 19.01
N ARG A 163 -16.75 -6.10 18.48
CA ARG A 163 -16.34 -5.93 17.06
C ARG A 163 -17.35 -6.30 15.99
N PRO A 164 -18.20 -7.33 16.12
CA PRO A 164 -19.02 -7.72 14.98
C PRO A 164 -20.38 -7.02 14.89
N LYS A 165 -20.84 -6.27 15.90
CA LYS A 165 -22.22 -5.75 15.91
C LYS A 165 -22.31 -4.40 16.63
N PRO A 166 -22.43 -3.26 15.92
CA PRO A 166 -23.11 -2.12 16.52
C PRO A 166 -24.56 -2.55 16.71
N ASN A 167 -24.93 -2.84 17.96
CA ASN A 167 -26.25 -3.30 18.37
C ASN A 167 -27.31 -2.20 18.24
N LEU A 168 -27.43 -1.57 17.07
CA LEU A 168 -28.44 -0.55 16.82
C LEU A 168 -29.33 -1.01 15.68
N ASN A 169 -30.24 -1.95 15.98
CA ASN A 169 -31.34 -2.31 15.09
C ASN A 169 -32.29 -1.12 14.83
N HIS A 170 -32.15 -0.01 15.57
CA HIS A 170 -33.04 1.15 15.56
C HIS A 170 -32.24 2.46 15.51
N GLN A 171 -32.86 3.51 14.95
CA GLN A 171 -32.31 4.86 14.94
C GLN A 171 -32.11 5.36 16.39
N MET A 172 -30.88 5.77 16.70
CA MET A 172 -30.53 6.38 17.98
C MET A 172 -30.18 7.86 17.83
N TYR A 173 -30.39 8.61 18.91
CA TYR A 173 -30.19 10.05 18.98
C TYR A 173 -29.03 10.39 19.92
N GLU A 174 -28.00 11.09 19.43
CA GLU A 174 -26.87 11.53 20.25
C GLU A 174 -27.29 12.72 21.12
N TRP A 175 -27.16 12.61 22.44
CA TRP A 175 -27.64 13.61 23.39
C TRP A 175 -27.07 15.00 23.12
N LEU A 176 -25.76 15.07 22.85
CA LEU A 176 -25.05 16.32 22.57
C LEU A 176 -25.29 16.87 21.15
N ARG A 177 -26.18 16.25 20.36
CA ARG A 177 -26.61 16.74 19.04
C ARG A 177 -28.10 17.09 18.97
N VAL A 178 -28.84 16.87 20.06
CA VAL A 178 -30.29 17.07 20.11
C VAL A 178 -30.59 18.29 21.00
N SER A 179 -31.30 19.28 20.45
CA SER A 179 -31.83 20.39 21.25
C SER A 179 -32.99 19.88 22.14
N PRO A 180 -33.14 20.38 23.38
CA PRO A 180 -32.32 21.39 24.06
C PRO A 180 -31.06 20.82 24.74
N HIS A 181 -30.95 19.50 24.89
CA HIS A 181 -29.88 18.80 25.62
C HIS A 181 -28.47 19.20 25.18
N ALA A 182 -28.22 19.35 23.88
CA ALA A 182 -26.93 19.80 23.34
C ALA A 182 -26.49 21.15 23.92
N SER A 183 -27.42 22.10 24.05
CA SER A 183 -27.14 23.45 24.56
C SER A 183 -26.99 23.47 26.09
N LYS A 184 -27.79 22.66 26.79
CA LYS A 184 -27.83 22.62 28.26
C LYS A 184 -26.73 21.76 28.88
N LEU A 185 -26.36 20.66 28.22
CA LEU A 185 -25.37 19.70 28.72
C LEU A 185 -23.99 19.87 28.05
N GLY A 186 -23.94 20.41 26.83
CA GLY A 186 -22.70 20.61 26.08
C GLY A 186 -21.60 21.35 26.83
N PRO A 187 -21.88 22.43 27.59
CA PRO A 187 -20.87 23.14 28.38
C PRO A 187 -20.17 22.29 29.45
N PHE A 188 -20.78 21.16 29.86
CA PHE A 188 -20.24 20.26 30.88
C PHE A 188 -19.47 19.08 30.29
N TYR A 189 -19.42 18.94 28.97
CA TYR A 189 -18.70 17.87 28.30
C TYR A 189 -17.19 18.12 28.28
N THR A 190 -16.41 17.18 28.82
CA THR A 190 -14.93 17.30 28.90
C THR A 190 -14.19 16.36 27.96
N GLY A 191 -14.91 15.55 27.18
CA GLY A 191 -14.32 14.56 26.28
C GLY A 191 -13.84 15.12 24.94
N PRO A 192 -13.06 14.34 24.17
CA PRO A 192 -12.66 14.69 22.82
C PRO A 192 -13.81 14.46 21.82
N LYS A 193 -13.90 15.27 20.77
CA LYS A 193 -14.99 15.20 19.76
C LYS A 193 -15.06 13.89 18.98
N ASN A 194 -13.96 13.12 18.93
CA ASN A 194 -13.78 11.91 18.13
C ASN A 194 -13.87 10.61 18.97
N ASN A 195 -14.53 10.64 20.12
CA ASN A 195 -14.78 9.44 20.93
C ASN A 195 -15.62 8.41 20.18
N LYS A 196 -15.30 7.12 20.35
CA LYS A 196 -16.02 6.04 19.65
C LYS A 196 -17.36 5.79 20.32
N VAL A 197 -17.36 5.49 21.62
CA VAL A 197 -18.58 5.25 22.41
C VAL A 197 -19.18 6.58 22.88
N LYS A 198 -20.46 6.78 22.59
CA LYS A 198 -21.20 8.01 22.92
C LYS A 198 -22.46 7.75 23.74
N LEU A 199 -22.93 8.80 24.42
CA LEU A 199 -24.22 8.84 25.09
C LEU A 199 -25.35 9.08 24.06
N LEU A 200 -26.24 8.10 23.96
CA LEU A 200 -27.30 8.00 22.99
C LEU A 200 -28.66 7.83 23.66
N SER A 201 -29.72 8.01 22.86
CA SER A 201 -31.11 7.75 23.24
C SER A 201 -31.85 6.94 22.19
N SER A 202 -32.69 6.01 22.65
CA SER A 202 -33.65 5.26 21.83
C SER A 202 -34.93 6.06 21.54
N THR A 203 -35.20 7.10 22.32
CA THR A 203 -36.34 8.01 22.16
C THR A 203 -35.86 9.37 21.66
N LYS A 204 -36.69 10.03 20.86
CA LYS A 204 -36.44 11.41 20.39
C LYS A 204 -36.81 12.39 21.51
N SER A 205 -36.09 13.52 21.58
CA SER A 205 -36.50 14.66 22.43
C SER A 205 -37.91 15.10 22.06
N ILE A 206 -38.74 15.36 23.07
CA ILE A 206 -40.12 15.79 22.88
C ILE A 206 -40.18 17.12 22.12
N THR A 207 -39.18 17.99 22.27
CA THR A 207 -39.08 19.25 21.51
C THR A 207 -38.93 19.06 20.00
N GLN A 208 -38.51 17.87 19.55
CA GLN A 208 -38.35 17.54 18.14
C GLN A 208 -39.47 16.63 17.60
N THR A 209 -40.38 16.17 18.44
CA THR A 209 -41.54 15.37 18.01
C THR A 209 -42.64 16.27 17.47
N HIS A 210 -43.39 15.82 16.45
CA HIS A 210 -44.48 16.58 15.81
C HIS A 210 -45.74 16.66 16.68
N TYR A 211 -45.62 16.91 17.99
CA TYR A 211 -46.81 17.14 18.80
C TYR A 211 -47.54 18.41 18.30
N PRO A 212 -48.89 18.40 18.27
CA PRO A 212 -49.63 19.60 17.97
C PRO A 212 -49.25 20.69 18.98
N SER A 213 -48.85 21.86 18.47
CA SER A 213 -48.58 23.04 19.30
C SER A 213 -49.76 23.23 20.25
N HIS A 214 -49.52 23.08 21.56
CA HIS A 214 -50.57 23.26 22.57
C HIS A 214 -51.18 24.66 22.39
N SER A 215 -52.51 24.71 22.35
CA SER A 215 -53.21 25.99 22.23
C SER A 215 -53.04 26.79 23.52
N ILE A 216 -52.44 27.98 23.41
CA ILE A 216 -52.23 28.87 24.57
C ILE A 216 -53.55 29.25 25.25
N ALA A 217 -54.66 29.19 24.50
CA ALA A 217 -56.00 29.53 24.96
C ALA A 217 -56.49 28.63 26.10
N PHE A 218 -56.24 27.32 26.01
CA PHE A 218 -56.90 26.33 26.88
C PHE A 218 -55.93 25.42 27.64
N ALA A 219 -54.72 25.19 27.11
CA ALA A 219 -53.77 24.28 27.74
C ALA A 219 -53.27 24.83 29.10
N PRO A 220 -53.31 24.06 30.20
CA PRO A 220 -52.71 24.47 31.47
C PRO A 220 -51.18 24.62 31.34
N VAL A 221 -50.55 25.41 32.23
CA VAL A 221 -49.09 25.64 32.21
C VAL A 221 -48.31 24.32 32.28
N SER A 222 -48.82 23.33 33.03
CA SER A 222 -48.20 22.00 33.16
C SER A 222 -48.07 21.24 31.85
N GLU A 223 -48.91 21.48 30.85
CA GLU A 223 -48.82 20.83 29.52
C GLU A 223 -47.66 21.35 28.67
N PHE A 224 -46.96 22.39 29.11
CA PHE A 224 -45.76 22.91 28.44
C PHE A 224 -44.47 22.48 29.13
N LEU A 225 -44.53 21.79 30.28
CA LEU A 225 -43.37 21.43 31.09
C LEU A 225 -43.23 19.91 31.12
N TYR A 226 -42.15 19.40 30.55
CA TYR A 226 -41.87 17.97 30.45
C TYR A 226 -40.56 17.60 31.13
N GLU A 227 -40.55 16.41 31.73
CA GLU A 227 -39.32 15.73 32.13
C GLU A 227 -38.52 15.26 30.90
N SER A 228 -37.23 14.93 31.08
CA SER A 228 -36.40 14.42 29.99
C SER A 228 -37.02 13.18 29.36
N SER A 229 -37.31 13.25 28.06
CA SER A 229 -37.85 12.16 27.26
C SER A 229 -36.77 11.22 26.71
N LEU A 230 -35.50 11.61 26.79
CA LEU A 230 -34.36 10.80 26.35
C LEU A 230 -34.10 9.63 27.31
N LYS A 231 -33.92 8.43 26.75
CA LYS A 231 -33.53 7.22 27.49
C LYS A 231 -32.04 7.00 27.37
N ILE A 232 -31.37 6.65 28.47
CA ILE A 232 -29.91 6.51 28.48
C ILE A 232 -29.48 5.22 27.77
N HIS A 233 -28.61 5.36 26.78
CA HIS A 233 -27.88 4.27 26.14
C HIS A 233 -26.44 4.69 25.84
N ILE A 234 -25.52 3.74 25.78
CA ILE A 234 -24.18 3.96 25.22
C ILE A 234 -23.96 3.01 24.04
N SER A 235 -23.37 3.53 22.97
CA SER A 235 -23.00 2.71 21.81
C SER A 235 -21.95 3.44 20.97
N PRO A 236 -21.12 2.72 20.21
CA PRO A 236 -20.32 3.33 19.16
C PRO A 236 -21.23 3.91 18.09
N THR A 237 -20.94 5.14 17.64
CA THR A 237 -21.72 5.80 16.58
C THR A 237 -21.21 5.53 15.17
N SER A 238 -20.01 4.96 15.04
CA SER A 238 -19.44 4.51 13.77
C SER A 238 -19.23 3.00 13.77
N THR A 239 -19.73 2.33 12.73
CA THR A 239 -19.31 0.98 12.37
C THR A 239 -17.82 1.00 12.06
N ILE A 240 -17.09 -0.04 12.46
CA ILE A 240 -15.77 -0.30 11.87
C ILE A 240 -16.01 -0.53 10.37
N ALA A 241 -15.26 0.16 9.51
CA ALA A 241 -15.51 0.20 8.06
C ALA A 241 -15.39 -1.17 7.37
N ILE A 242 -14.77 -2.15 8.03
CA ILE A 242 -14.50 -3.48 7.49
C ILE A 242 -15.64 -4.43 7.89
N LYS A 243 -16.45 -4.87 6.92
CA LYS A 243 -17.60 -5.77 7.12
C LYS A 243 -17.19 -7.14 7.67
N ASP A 244 -16.02 -7.64 7.29
CA ASP A 244 -15.41 -8.87 7.79
C ASP A 244 -13.88 -8.70 7.90
N GLU A 245 -13.40 -8.42 9.11
CA GLU A 245 -11.97 -8.24 9.39
C GLU A 245 -11.16 -9.52 9.16
N CYS A 246 -11.76 -10.69 9.39
CA CYS A 246 -11.09 -11.97 9.18
C CYS A 246 -10.86 -12.22 7.69
N LEU A 247 -11.85 -11.91 6.85
CA LEU A 247 -11.71 -11.98 5.39
C LEU A 247 -10.65 -10.99 4.88
N ALA A 248 -10.58 -9.78 5.45
CA ALA A 248 -9.56 -8.79 5.08
C ALA A 248 -8.12 -9.24 5.39
N LEU A 249 -7.94 -10.15 6.36
CA LEU A 249 -6.66 -10.74 6.73
C LEU A 249 -6.36 -12.05 5.96
N THR A 250 -7.28 -12.49 5.10
CA THR A 250 -7.19 -13.76 4.38
C THR A 250 -6.89 -13.49 2.90
N PRO A 251 -5.85 -14.11 2.31
CA PRO A 251 -5.55 -13.95 0.89
C PRO A 251 -6.68 -14.55 0.03
N GLN A 252 -6.90 -13.94 -1.13
CA GLN A 252 -7.92 -14.37 -2.09
C GLN A 252 -7.26 -15.18 -3.21
N LEU A 253 -7.90 -16.27 -3.60
CA LEU A 253 -7.51 -17.10 -4.72
C LEU A 253 -8.12 -16.51 -5.99
N ASP A 254 -7.28 -15.88 -6.80
CA ASP A 254 -7.69 -15.29 -8.07
C ASP A 254 -7.71 -16.32 -9.21
N HIS A 255 -6.93 -17.41 -9.09
CA HIS A 255 -6.84 -18.43 -10.11
C HIS A 255 -8.14 -19.25 -10.22
N PRO A 256 -8.76 -19.34 -11.42
CA PRO A 256 -10.08 -19.96 -11.58
C PRO A 256 -10.10 -21.43 -11.16
N ASP A 257 -8.98 -22.15 -11.33
CA ASP A 257 -8.92 -23.58 -10.99
C ASP A 257 -8.93 -23.85 -9.47
N TYR A 258 -8.62 -22.83 -8.66
CA TYR A 258 -8.56 -22.92 -7.19
C TYR A 258 -9.62 -22.09 -6.48
N LYS A 259 -10.31 -21.18 -7.19
CA LYS A 259 -11.25 -20.23 -6.62
C LYS A 259 -12.37 -20.88 -5.78
N GLN A 260 -12.88 -22.04 -6.19
CA GLN A 260 -13.87 -22.80 -5.41
C GLN A 260 -13.36 -23.33 -4.05
N LEU A 261 -12.04 -23.43 -3.89
CA LEU A 261 -11.36 -23.89 -2.67
C LEU A 261 -11.05 -22.72 -1.71
N GLN A 262 -11.55 -21.51 -1.95
CA GLN A 262 -11.35 -20.36 -1.05
C GLN A 262 -11.74 -20.66 0.41
N PHE A 263 -12.73 -21.54 0.63
CA PHE A 263 -13.11 -21.95 1.98
C PHE A 263 -11.95 -22.60 2.76
N ALA A 264 -11.05 -23.32 2.07
CA ALA A 264 -9.90 -23.97 2.67
C ALA A 264 -8.83 -22.96 3.10
N ILE A 265 -8.80 -21.76 2.50
CA ILE A 265 -7.96 -20.64 2.96
C ILE A 265 -8.65 -19.89 4.11
N ASN A 266 -9.96 -19.68 4.02
CA ASN A 266 -10.71 -18.86 4.98
C ASN A 266 -10.79 -19.46 6.40
N ASN A 267 -10.79 -20.78 6.53
CA ASN A 267 -10.92 -21.42 7.83
C ASN A 267 -10.20 -22.77 7.84
N THR A 268 -10.15 -23.39 9.03
CA THR A 268 -9.57 -24.73 9.26
C THR A 268 -10.58 -25.71 9.84
N GLN A 269 -11.84 -25.28 9.99
CA GLN A 269 -12.90 -26.00 10.70
C GLN A 269 -13.78 -26.76 9.69
N PHE A 270 -13.17 -27.71 9.00
CA PHE A 270 -13.84 -28.62 8.08
C PHE A 270 -13.09 -29.94 8.03
N GLU A 271 -13.77 -30.97 7.54
CA GLU A 271 -13.22 -32.31 7.36
C GLU A 271 -12.84 -32.55 5.89
N GLN A 272 -11.89 -33.44 5.65
CA GLN A 272 -11.50 -33.88 4.29
C GLN A 272 -12.70 -34.37 3.46
N ASN A 273 -13.69 -35.03 4.08
CA ASN A 273 -14.90 -35.48 3.39
C ASN A 273 -15.68 -34.32 2.74
N HIS A 274 -15.63 -33.12 3.32
CA HIS A 274 -16.23 -31.92 2.73
C HIS A 274 -15.56 -31.53 1.41
N VAL A 275 -14.24 -31.71 1.32
CA VAL A 275 -13.46 -31.44 0.10
C VAL A 275 -13.78 -32.47 -0.98
N ILE A 276 -13.80 -33.76 -0.59
CA ILE A 276 -14.13 -34.87 -1.49
C ILE A 276 -15.54 -34.69 -2.08
N ALA A 277 -16.52 -34.28 -1.27
CA ALA A 277 -17.87 -34.01 -1.75
C ALA A 277 -17.95 -32.88 -2.80
N LYS A 278 -16.93 -32.01 -2.88
CA LYS A 278 -16.82 -30.94 -3.87
C LYS A 278 -15.98 -31.31 -5.09
N LEU A 279 -15.55 -32.57 -5.24
CA LEU A 279 -14.78 -33.02 -6.40
C LEU A 279 -15.47 -32.74 -7.74
N CYS A 280 -16.81 -32.72 -7.77
CA CYS A 280 -17.58 -32.34 -8.96
C CYS A 280 -17.33 -30.90 -9.43
N GLN A 281 -16.76 -30.05 -8.57
CA GLN A 281 -16.39 -28.67 -8.89
C GLN A 281 -14.96 -28.57 -9.45
N CYS A 282 -14.15 -29.64 -9.37
CA CYS A 282 -12.75 -29.66 -9.81
C CYS A 282 -12.62 -29.23 -11.28
N SER A 283 -11.72 -28.28 -11.55
CA SER A 283 -11.39 -27.87 -12.92
C SER A 283 -10.76 -29.04 -13.69
N ALA A 284 -11.02 -29.12 -15.00
CA ALA A 284 -10.43 -30.13 -15.87
C ALA A 284 -8.89 -30.00 -16.00
N ARG A 285 -8.33 -28.84 -15.66
CA ARG A 285 -6.87 -28.59 -15.67
C ARG A 285 -6.15 -29.07 -14.42
N VAL A 286 -6.88 -29.32 -13.34
CA VAL A 286 -6.31 -29.75 -12.05
C VAL A 286 -6.60 -31.22 -11.84
N LYS A 287 -5.59 -31.99 -11.42
CA LYS A 287 -5.78 -33.41 -11.11
C LYS A 287 -6.72 -33.55 -9.91
N PRO A 288 -7.67 -34.50 -9.89
CA PRO A 288 -8.55 -34.72 -8.74
C PRO A 288 -7.79 -34.92 -7.42
N THR A 289 -6.62 -35.57 -7.47
CA THR A 289 -5.74 -35.75 -6.31
C THR A 289 -5.18 -34.42 -5.80
N GLN A 290 -4.69 -33.55 -6.69
CA GLN A 290 -4.21 -32.19 -6.37
C GLN A 290 -5.33 -31.33 -5.79
N PHE A 291 -6.56 -31.45 -6.31
CA PHE A 291 -7.73 -30.74 -5.77
C PHE A 291 -8.05 -31.17 -4.34
N VAL A 292 -8.07 -32.48 -4.05
CA VAL A 292 -8.32 -33.00 -2.70
C VAL A 292 -7.21 -32.58 -1.75
N GLU A 293 -5.95 -32.71 -2.17
CA GLU A 293 -4.79 -32.38 -1.36
C GLU A 293 -4.77 -30.88 -1.00
N PHE A 294 -4.96 -30.00 -1.98
CA PHE A 294 -5.06 -28.55 -1.76
C PHE A 294 -6.20 -28.22 -0.80
N GLY A 295 -7.40 -28.74 -1.09
CA GLY A 295 -8.59 -28.43 -0.29
C GLY A 295 -8.49 -29.00 1.13
N SER A 296 -7.79 -30.10 1.32
CA SER A 296 -7.65 -30.79 2.61
C SER A 296 -6.43 -30.36 3.42
N PHE A 297 -5.50 -29.59 2.82
CA PHE A 297 -4.27 -29.16 3.46
C PHE A 297 -4.47 -28.52 4.84
N ARG A 298 -5.57 -27.76 4.99
CA ARG A 298 -5.94 -27.05 6.23
C ARG A 298 -7.12 -27.66 6.99
N SER A 299 -7.51 -28.90 6.66
CA SER A 299 -8.54 -29.66 7.36
C SER A 299 -8.06 -29.99 8.77
N GLY A 300 -8.41 -29.16 9.75
CA GLY A 300 -7.91 -29.23 11.12
C GLY A 300 -6.60 -28.45 11.32
N HIS A 301 -6.64 -27.44 12.21
CA HIS A 301 -5.51 -26.52 12.43
C HIS A 301 -4.23 -27.20 12.93
N ARG A 302 -4.34 -28.33 13.63
CA ARG A 302 -3.19 -29.08 14.18
C ARG A 302 -2.48 -29.95 13.14
N LEU A 303 -3.13 -30.24 12.01
CA LEU A 303 -2.61 -31.14 10.99
C LEU A 303 -1.80 -30.43 9.90
N GLN A 304 -1.87 -29.09 9.83
CA GLN A 304 -1.25 -28.32 8.75
C GLN A 304 0.25 -28.62 8.55
N TRP A 305 1.02 -28.78 9.63
CA TRP A 305 2.45 -29.10 9.55
C TRP A 305 2.71 -30.54 9.11
N TRP A 306 1.89 -31.49 9.54
CA TRP A 306 1.96 -32.88 9.07
C TRP A 306 1.58 -32.98 7.60
N ASN A 307 0.56 -32.26 7.17
CA ASN A 307 0.15 -32.17 5.76
C ASN A 307 1.26 -31.51 4.91
N LEU A 308 1.92 -30.47 5.43
CA LEU A 308 3.08 -29.88 4.77
C LEU A 308 4.22 -30.89 4.61
N LEU A 309 4.55 -31.64 5.66
CA LEU A 309 5.61 -32.65 5.62
C LEU A 309 5.28 -33.78 4.64
N ALA A 310 4.03 -34.28 4.67
CA ALA A 310 3.55 -35.29 3.75
C ALA A 310 3.60 -34.80 2.29
N MET A 311 3.17 -33.55 2.05
CA MET A 311 3.25 -32.92 0.74
C MET A 311 4.70 -32.83 0.24
N LEU A 312 5.64 -32.41 1.10
CA LEU A 312 7.06 -32.33 0.76
C LEU A 312 7.66 -33.70 0.43
N GLU A 313 7.19 -34.79 1.06
CA GLU A 313 7.66 -36.14 0.76
C GLU A 313 7.07 -36.72 -0.52
N LEU A 314 5.76 -36.51 -0.72
CA LEU A 314 5.02 -37.13 -1.82
C LEU A 314 5.06 -36.30 -3.11
N ASP A 315 5.52 -35.06 -3.05
CA ASP A 315 5.40 -34.08 -4.13
C ASP A 315 3.95 -33.88 -4.61
N SER A 316 3.01 -33.90 -3.65
CA SER A 316 1.58 -33.99 -3.96
C SER A 316 0.98 -32.68 -4.51
N LEU A 317 1.64 -31.54 -4.25
CA LEU A 317 1.22 -30.21 -4.73
C LEU A 317 2.39 -29.47 -5.39
N PRO A 318 2.16 -28.82 -6.55
CA PRO A 318 3.19 -28.05 -7.24
C PRO A 318 3.44 -26.71 -6.50
N ILE A 319 4.51 -26.65 -5.70
CA ILE A 319 4.89 -25.44 -4.94
C ILE A 319 5.16 -24.24 -5.87
N ALA A 320 5.56 -24.51 -7.12
CA ALA A 320 5.78 -23.49 -8.15
C ALA A 320 4.50 -22.78 -8.63
N GLU A 321 3.31 -23.25 -8.24
CA GLU A 321 2.05 -22.54 -8.53
C GLU A 321 1.71 -21.53 -7.43
N GLU A 322 1.37 -20.30 -7.82
CA GLU A 322 1.09 -19.21 -6.87
C GLU A 322 -0.04 -19.54 -5.88
N SER A 323 -1.10 -20.23 -6.33
CA SER A 323 -2.21 -20.61 -5.43
C SER A 323 -1.76 -21.57 -4.33
N VAL A 324 -0.84 -22.48 -4.63
CA VAL A 324 -0.23 -23.40 -3.66
C VAL A 324 0.71 -22.65 -2.72
N ALA A 325 1.51 -21.72 -3.25
CA ALA A 325 2.36 -20.86 -2.43
C ALA A 325 1.54 -20.01 -1.45
N ILE A 326 0.41 -19.43 -1.88
CA ILE A 326 -0.54 -18.72 -1.02
C ILE A 326 -1.05 -19.63 0.10
N LEU A 327 -1.50 -20.85 -0.24
CA LEU A 327 -1.99 -21.84 0.72
C LEU A 327 -0.93 -22.14 1.79
N ILE A 328 0.29 -22.44 1.39
CA ILE A 328 1.38 -22.81 2.31
C ILE A 328 1.76 -21.62 3.19
N ILE A 329 2.08 -20.47 2.59
CA ILE A 329 2.53 -19.29 3.35
C ILE A 329 1.44 -18.80 4.30
N HIS A 330 0.18 -18.78 3.86
CA HIS A 330 -0.91 -18.41 4.75
C HIS A 330 -1.08 -19.41 5.90
N SER A 331 -0.95 -20.72 5.64
CA SER A 331 -1.03 -21.75 6.67
C SER A 331 0.04 -21.61 7.75
N ILE A 332 1.28 -21.28 7.35
CA ILE A 332 2.39 -21.18 8.30
C ILE A 332 2.41 -19.84 9.06
N LEU A 333 1.84 -18.77 8.49
CA LEU A 333 1.86 -17.42 9.10
C LEU A 333 0.58 -17.06 9.87
N GLN A 334 -0.57 -17.62 9.50
CA GLN A 334 -1.81 -17.40 10.26
C GLN A 334 -1.66 -17.97 11.66
N TYR A 335 -2.02 -17.19 12.67
CA TYR A 335 -1.73 -17.52 14.06
C TYR A 335 -2.51 -18.75 14.55
N GLY A 336 -3.78 -18.88 14.18
CA GLY A 336 -4.62 -20.03 14.53
C GLY A 336 -5.19 -20.01 15.96
N PRO A 337 -5.98 -21.04 16.33
CA PRO A 337 -6.65 -21.12 17.63
C PRO A 337 -5.67 -21.19 18.83
N LEU A 338 -6.00 -20.50 19.93
CA LEU A 338 -5.13 -20.39 21.12
C LEU A 338 -5.45 -21.37 22.26
N ALA A 339 -6.65 -21.94 22.31
CA ALA A 339 -7.07 -22.91 23.32
C ALA A 339 -8.26 -23.77 22.84
N MET A 340 -8.37 -25.01 23.33
CA MET A 340 -9.54 -25.89 23.08
C MET A 340 -10.79 -25.45 23.88
N ASP A 341 -10.60 -24.99 25.12
CA ASP A 341 -11.70 -24.83 26.08
C ASP A 341 -11.93 -23.37 26.51
N GLY A 342 -11.41 -22.40 25.74
CA GLY A 342 -11.53 -20.97 26.07
C GLY A 342 -10.74 -20.52 27.31
N LYS A 343 -9.91 -21.40 27.90
CA LYS A 343 -8.99 -21.07 28.99
C LYS A 343 -7.56 -20.98 28.45
N PRO A 344 -6.94 -19.80 28.46
CA PRO A 344 -5.56 -19.66 28.03
C PRO A 344 -4.65 -20.44 28.99
N SER A 345 -3.71 -21.22 28.45
CA SER A 345 -2.54 -21.63 29.22
C SER A 345 -1.63 -20.42 29.37
N ASN A 346 -1.37 -19.97 30.60
CA ASN A 346 -0.62 -18.74 30.88
C ASN A 346 0.83 -18.74 30.35
N ASN A 347 1.37 -19.90 29.93
CA ASN A 347 2.80 -20.06 29.70
C ASN A 347 3.18 -20.28 28.23
N SER A 348 2.24 -20.40 27.29
CA SER A 348 2.58 -20.66 25.87
C SER A 348 1.92 -19.68 24.92
N TRP A 349 2.73 -18.75 24.40
CA TRP A 349 2.40 -17.86 23.28
C TRP A 349 2.28 -18.59 21.94
N CYS A 350 2.70 -19.85 21.86
CA CYS A 350 2.62 -20.64 20.64
C CYS A 350 1.21 -21.23 20.50
N SER A 351 0.51 -20.86 19.41
CA SER A 351 -0.79 -21.43 19.08
C SER A 351 -0.69 -22.93 18.84
N GLU A 352 -1.79 -23.64 19.06
CA GLU A 352 -1.93 -25.06 18.74
C GLU A 352 -1.60 -25.40 17.29
N ALA A 353 -1.83 -24.47 16.36
CA ALA A 353 -1.51 -24.66 14.94
C ALA A 353 0.00 -24.77 14.67
N HIS A 354 0.86 -24.39 15.64
CA HIS A 354 2.31 -24.39 15.48
C HIS A 354 3.06 -25.20 16.55
N LYS A 355 2.35 -25.86 17.48
CA LYS A 355 2.97 -26.66 18.56
C LYS A 355 3.95 -27.72 18.03
N GLN A 356 3.67 -28.28 16.85
CA GLN A 356 4.52 -29.28 16.21
C GLN A 356 5.96 -28.79 15.96
N LEU A 357 6.16 -27.48 15.78
CA LEU A 357 7.51 -26.89 15.60
C LEU A 357 8.32 -26.81 16.90
N LEU A 358 7.73 -27.11 18.04
CA LEU A 358 8.44 -27.23 19.33
C LEU A 358 9.00 -28.64 19.54
N GLU A 359 8.75 -29.59 18.63
CA GLU A 359 9.23 -30.96 18.73
C GLU A 359 10.52 -31.15 17.91
N ASP A 360 11.63 -31.42 18.59
CA ASP A 360 12.96 -31.50 17.97
C ASP A 360 13.05 -32.57 16.86
N ASN A 361 12.36 -33.72 17.03
CA ASN A 361 12.33 -34.79 16.03
C ASN A 361 11.58 -34.34 14.75
N PHE A 362 10.50 -33.58 14.91
CA PHE A 362 9.75 -33.06 13.78
C PHE A 362 10.56 -32.01 13.02
N ILE A 363 11.25 -31.12 13.75
CA ILE A 363 12.15 -30.13 13.12
C ILE A 363 13.27 -30.82 12.33
N ASP A 364 13.85 -31.90 12.86
CA ASP A 364 14.87 -32.68 12.14
C ASP A 364 14.33 -33.29 10.84
N GLU A 365 13.13 -33.89 10.89
CA GLU A 365 12.50 -34.48 9.71
C GLU A 365 12.15 -33.41 8.66
N LEU A 366 11.52 -32.31 9.09
CA LEU A 366 11.15 -31.22 8.20
C LEU A 366 12.38 -30.56 7.57
N THR A 367 13.44 -30.33 8.34
CA THR A 367 14.71 -29.81 7.82
C THR A 367 15.28 -30.72 6.75
N THR A 368 15.27 -32.04 6.96
CA THR A 368 15.77 -33.02 6.01
C THR A 368 15.01 -33.00 4.69
N ARG A 369 13.67 -32.89 4.73
CA ARG A 369 12.84 -32.81 3.51
C ARG A 369 13.03 -31.49 2.77
N LEU A 370 13.11 -30.37 3.48
CA LEU A 370 13.39 -29.07 2.87
C LEU A 370 14.78 -29.02 2.24
N ASP A 371 15.79 -29.58 2.90
CA ASP A 371 17.16 -29.62 2.41
C ASP A 371 17.26 -30.39 1.08
N ARG A 372 16.60 -31.56 1.01
CA ARG A 372 16.47 -32.36 -0.22
C ARG A 372 15.78 -31.57 -1.33
N ARG A 373 14.68 -30.88 -1.03
CA ARG A 373 13.96 -30.06 -2.02
C ARG A 373 14.80 -28.89 -2.53
N LEU A 374 15.65 -28.31 -1.69
CA LEU A 374 16.60 -27.29 -2.12
C LEU A 374 17.67 -27.86 -3.07
N ASP A 375 18.16 -29.08 -2.82
CA ASP A 375 19.10 -29.75 -3.71
C ASP A 375 18.45 -30.04 -5.07
N ASP A 376 17.22 -30.55 -5.07
CA ASP A 376 16.48 -30.85 -6.29
C ASP A 376 16.21 -29.58 -7.13
N CYS A 377 15.95 -28.45 -6.48
CA CYS A 377 15.69 -27.20 -7.19
C CYS A 377 16.94 -26.41 -7.55
N GLU A 378 18.13 -26.67 -6.98
CA GLU A 378 19.33 -25.83 -7.15
C GLU A 378 19.68 -25.57 -8.63
N LEU A 379 19.49 -26.55 -9.51
CA LEU A 379 19.72 -26.43 -10.96
C LEU A 379 18.50 -25.91 -11.75
N ASN A 380 17.35 -25.78 -11.11
CA ASN A 380 16.07 -25.40 -11.71
C ASN A 380 15.64 -24.00 -11.26
N TRP A 381 16.39 -23.00 -11.70
CA TRP A 381 16.15 -21.57 -11.43
C TRP A 381 14.82 -21.05 -11.97
N GLN A 382 14.10 -21.83 -12.80
CA GLN A 382 12.78 -21.46 -13.32
C GLN A 382 11.67 -21.49 -12.26
N ASN A 383 11.94 -22.02 -11.07
CA ASN A 383 10.97 -22.20 -9.98
C ASN A 383 11.27 -21.27 -8.78
N GLU A 384 11.32 -19.96 -8.99
CA GLU A 384 11.57 -18.94 -7.96
C GLU A 384 10.63 -19.03 -6.75
N LEU A 385 9.38 -19.42 -6.97
CA LEU A 385 8.38 -19.58 -5.91
C LEU A 385 8.73 -20.71 -4.94
N VAL A 386 9.42 -21.76 -5.40
CA VAL A 386 9.87 -22.86 -4.54
C VAL A 386 10.88 -22.34 -3.52
N LEU A 387 11.87 -21.57 -3.96
CA LEU A 387 12.87 -20.96 -3.08
C LEU A 387 12.22 -20.02 -2.06
N LEU A 388 11.27 -19.20 -2.50
CA LEU A 388 10.52 -18.30 -1.63
C LEU A 388 9.72 -19.06 -0.57
N VAL A 389 8.94 -20.08 -0.96
CA VAL A 389 8.13 -20.87 -0.03
C VAL A 389 9.01 -21.61 0.96
N ILE A 390 10.09 -22.26 0.52
CA ILE A 390 11.03 -22.94 1.41
C ILE A 390 11.64 -21.94 2.40
N THR A 391 12.10 -20.78 1.93
CA THR A 391 12.62 -19.72 2.80
C THR A 391 11.61 -19.33 3.87
N MET A 392 10.35 -19.12 3.49
CA MET A 392 9.28 -18.76 4.41
C MET A 392 8.99 -19.85 5.45
N ILE A 393 9.02 -21.13 5.04
CA ILE A 393 8.91 -22.27 5.97
C ILE A 393 10.08 -22.27 6.94
N THR A 394 11.32 -22.16 6.45
CA THR A 394 12.54 -22.15 7.25
C THR A 394 12.55 -21.01 8.26
N MET A 395 12.16 -19.80 7.84
CA MET A 395 12.10 -18.65 8.74
C MET A 395 10.99 -18.80 9.79
N ARG A 396 9.88 -19.45 9.44
CA ARG A 396 8.84 -19.80 10.42
C ARG A 396 9.33 -20.83 11.42
N MET A 397 10.06 -21.85 10.99
CA MET A 397 10.73 -22.81 11.87
C MET A 397 11.66 -22.05 12.83
N LEU A 398 12.51 -21.16 12.32
CA LEU A 398 13.45 -20.38 13.13
C LEU A 398 12.75 -19.45 14.12
N THR A 399 11.53 -18.99 13.82
CA THR A 399 10.74 -18.14 14.72
C THR A 399 10.23 -18.92 15.94
N ILE A 400 9.95 -20.21 15.79
CA ILE A 400 9.21 -21.01 16.78
C ILE A 400 10.06 -22.08 17.46
N CYS A 401 10.99 -22.71 16.74
CA CYS A 401 11.72 -23.87 17.23
C CYS A 401 12.52 -23.60 18.51
N ASN A 402 12.77 -24.68 19.26
CA ASN A 402 13.64 -24.66 20.42
C ASN A 402 15.08 -24.26 20.03
N SER A 403 15.82 -23.70 20.99
CA SER A 403 17.22 -23.30 20.78
C SER A 403 18.15 -24.47 20.42
N THR A 404 17.81 -25.71 20.80
CA THR A 404 18.57 -26.93 20.51
C THR A 404 18.72 -27.23 19.02
N ARG A 405 17.76 -26.80 18.19
CA ARG A 405 17.76 -27.02 16.73
C ARG A 405 18.03 -25.76 15.93
N GLU A 406 18.26 -24.62 16.59
CA GLU A 406 18.45 -23.32 15.95
C GLU A 406 19.55 -23.35 14.87
N GLY A 407 20.71 -23.92 15.18
CA GLY A 407 21.83 -24.00 14.23
C GLY A 407 21.50 -24.74 12.94
N LYS A 408 20.70 -25.82 13.00
CA LYS A 408 20.28 -26.57 11.80
C LYS A 408 19.39 -25.72 10.91
N VAL A 409 18.43 -25.01 11.50
CA VAL A 409 17.50 -24.16 10.75
C VAL A 409 18.21 -22.92 10.19
N VAL A 410 19.18 -22.35 10.91
CA VAL A 410 20.05 -21.27 10.42
C VAL A 410 20.85 -21.73 9.20
N ASN A 411 21.45 -22.92 9.23
CA ASN A 411 22.18 -23.46 8.07
C ASN A 411 21.27 -23.62 6.84
N LEU A 412 20.03 -24.06 7.05
CA LEU A 412 19.03 -24.15 5.96
C LEU A 412 18.70 -22.76 5.38
N ALA A 413 18.54 -21.73 6.22
CA ALA A 413 18.30 -20.36 5.78
C ALA A 413 19.49 -19.81 4.98
N ILE A 414 20.72 -20.09 5.41
CA ILE A 414 21.95 -19.74 4.67
C ILE A 414 22.00 -20.48 3.33
N LYS A 415 21.63 -21.76 3.28
CA LYS A 415 21.55 -22.53 2.02
C LYS A 415 20.56 -21.87 1.04
N CYS A 416 19.38 -21.48 1.50
CA CYS A 416 18.40 -20.74 0.69
C CYS A 416 19.00 -19.47 0.08
N ARG A 417 19.67 -18.66 0.92
CA ARG A 417 20.34 -17.42 0.50
C ARG A 417 21.39 -17.68 -0.59
N ARG A 418 22.25 -18.67 -0.38
CA ARG A 418 23.31 -19.03 -1.32
C ARG A 418 22.76 -19.50 -2.67
N ILE A 419 21.70 -20.29 -2.67
CA ILE A 419 21.03 -20.73 -3.91
C ILE A 419 20.44 -19.51 -4.65
N GLY A 420 19.74 -18.63 -3.92
CA GLY A 420 19.18 -17.41 -4.52
C GLY A 420 20.25 -16.49 -5.10
N GLU A 421 21.40 -16.32 -4.44
CA GLU A 421 22.52 -15.55 -4.98
C GLU A 421 23.10 -16.15 -6.27
N LYS A 422 23.26 -17.47 -6.31
CA LYS A 422 23.70 -18.17 -7.54
C LYS A 422 22.70 -17.94 -8.68
N TRP A 423 21.41 -18.00 -8.40
CA TRP A 423 20.38 -17.75 -9.41
C TRP A 423 20.34 -16.29 -9.86
N ILE A 424 20.56 -15.34 -8.95
CA ILE A 424 20.71 -13.92 -9.30
C ILE A 424 21.85 -13.76 -10.31
N ASP A 425 23.02 -14.36 -10.04
CA ASP A 425 24.16 -14.26 -10.94
C ASP A 425 23.88 -14.93 -12.30
N LEU A 426 23.35 -16.16 -12.30
CA LEU A 426 23.03 -16.92 -13.51
C LEU A 426 21.99 -16.23 -14.40
N ILE A 427 20.89 -15.75 -13.82
CA ILE A 427 19.83 -15.07 -14.58
C ILE A 427 20.34 -13.72 -15.07
N SER A 428 21.11 -12.99 -14.26
CA SER A 428 21.72 -11.73 -14.69
C SER A 428 22.69 -11.93 -15.86
N GLU A 429 23.47 -13.01 -15.88
CA GLU A 429 24.30 -13.38 -17.03
C GLU A 429 23.46 -13.78 -18.24
N THR A 430 22.39 -14.54 -18.04
CA THR A 430 21.48 -14.96 -19.11
C THR A 430 20.84 -13.74 -19.80
N ILE A 431 20.34 -12.76 -19.03
CA ILE A 431 19.81 -11.50 -19.55
C ILE A 431 20.86 -10.75 -20.39
N LYS A 432 22.13 -10.75 -19.96
CA LYS A 432 23.22 -10.06 -20.68
C LYS A 432 23.56 -10.70 -22.02
N PHE A 433 23.56 -12.03 -22.11
CA PHE A 433 23.94 -12.74 -23.34
C PHE A 433 22.75 -13.05 -24.26
N THR A 434 21.53 -12.80 -23.81
CA THR A 434 20.33 -13.00 -24.64
C THR A 434 20.32 -11.99 -25.78
N SER A 435 20.55 -12.50 -27.00
CA SER A 435 20.43 -11.75 -28.26
C SER A 435 18.99 -11.76 -28.82
N SER A 436 18.04 -12.32 -28.06
CA SER A 436 16.65 -12.52 -28.49
C SER A 436 15.88 -11.19 -28.60
N PRO A 437 15.09 -10.98 -29.66
CA PRO A 437 14.19 -9.83 -29.78
C PRO A 437 12.95 -9.92 -28.87
N ASP A 438 12.73 -11.02 -28.13
CA ASP A 438 11.56 -11.19 -27.28
C ASP A 438 11.70 -10.48 -25.92
N PHE A 439 11.26 -9.23 -25.90
CA PHE A 439 11.20 -8.39 -24.70
C PHE A 439 10.39 -9.03 -23.56
N SER A 440 9.40 -9.88 -23.88
CA SER A 440 8.53 -10.50 -22.86
C SER A 440 9.25 -11.56 -22.03
N GLU A 441 10.20 -12.29 -22.62
CA GLU A 441 11.00 -13.29 -21.92
C GLU A 441 11.97 -12.64 -20.93
N VAL A 442 12.66 -11.57 -21.36
CA VAL A 442 13.57 -10.80 -20.49
C VAL A 442 12.81 -10.17 -19.32
N GLU A 443 11.62 -9.63 -19.56
CA GLU A 443 10.78 -9.08 -18.49
C GLU A 443 10.35 -10.16 -17.48
N ASN A 444 10.03 -11.37 -17.94
CA ASN A 444 9.75 -12.51 -17.06
C ASN A 444 10.97 -12.87 -16.20
N LEU A 445 12.17 -12.95 -16.78
CA LEU A 445 13.41 -13.19 -16.03
C LEU A 445 13.67 -12.13 -14.96
N ARG A 446 13.36 -10.86 -15.24
CA ARG A 446 13.47 -9.76 -14.27
C ARG A 446 12.47 -9.91 -13.12
N LEU A 447 11.23 -10.32 -13.39
CA LEU A 447 10.26 -10.65 -12.36
C LEU A 447 10.72 -11.82 -11.47
N LYS A 448 11.41 -12.82 -12.05
CA LYS A 448 12.04 -13.89 -11.27
C LYS A 448 13.14 -13.35 -10.36
N LEU A 449 14.01 -12.46 -10.86
CA LEU A 449 15.04 -11.79 -10.06
C LEU A 449 14.45 -11.05 -8.85
N VAL A 450 13.31 -10.37 -9.04
CA VAL A 450 12.59 -9.71 -7.93
C VAL A 450 12.16 -10.74 -6.87
N THR A 451 11.55 -11.84 -7.28
CA THR A 451 11.07 -12.89 -6.36
C THR A 451 12.22 -13.58 -5.61
N ILE A 452 13.33 -13.86 -6.30
CA ILE A 452 14.54 -14.45 -5.72
C ILE A 452 15.18 -13.46 -4.74
N GLY A 453 15.29 -12.19 -5.11
CA GLY A 453 15.82 -11.13 -4.24
C GLY A 453 15.01 -10.97 -2.96
N ILE A 454 13.67 -10.96 -3.06
CA ILE A 454 12.75 -11.00 -1.91
C ILE A 454 13.04 -12.21 -1.03
N SER A 455 13.17 -13.41 -1.61
CA SER A 455 13.51 -14.63 -0.87
C SER A 455 14.81 -14.46 -0.09
N CYS A 456 15.87 -13.96 -0.72
CA CYS A 456 17.15 -13.73 -0.04
C CYS A 456 17.03 -12.72 1.12
N ILE A 457 16.29 -11.62 0.94
CA ILE A 457 16.04 -10.64 2.01
C ILE A 457 15.27 -11.27 3.17
N LEU A 458 14.26 -12.09 2.87
CA LEU A 458 13.44 -12.75 3.90
C LEU A 458 14.22 -13.77 4.72
N THR A 459 15.39 -14.26 4.27
CA THR A 459 16.28 -15.06 5.13
C THR A 459 16.78 -14.32 6.38
N PHE A 460 16.55 -13.01 6.47
CA PHE A 460 16.86 -12.18 7.64
C PHE A 460 15.61 -11.81 8.47
N SER A 461 14.42 -12.34 8.13
CA SER A 461 13.15 -12.02 8.79
C SER A 461 12.98 -12.72 10.16
N THR A 462 13.92 -12.54 11.08
CA THR A 462 13.89 -13.13 12.42
C THR A 462 13.91 -12.06 13.52
N HIS A 463 13.72 -12.47 14.77
CA HIS A 463 13.75 -11.57 15.93
C HIS A 463 15.17 -11.05 16.22
N SER A 464 15.27 -9.91 16.92
CA SER A 464 16.54 -9.23 17.20
C SER A 464 17.54 -10.06 18.03
N ASP A 465 17.07 -11.07 18.77
CA ASP A 465 17.94 -11.98 19.53
C ASP A 465 18.65 -13.01 18.63
N ARG A 466 17.97 -13.47 17.57
CA ARG A 466 18.46 -14.50 16.65
C ARG A 466 19.08 -13.94 15.37
N ILE A 467 18.88 -12.66 15.08
CA ILE A 467 19.40 -12.03 13.86
C ILE A 467 20.92 -12.11 13.77
N HIS A 468 21.62 -12.07 14.89
CA HIS A 468 23.08 -12.17 14.92
C HIS A 468 23.59 -13.51 14.37
N CYS A 469 22.79 -14.58 14.43
CA CYS A 469 23.14 -15.87 13.82
C CYS A 469 23.07 -15.83 12.28
N LEU A 470 22.29 -14.91 11.71
CA LEU A 470 22.10 -14.74 10.26
C LEU A 470 22.87 -13.55 9.68
N LEU A 471 23.31 -12.63 10.54
CA LEU A 471 23.99 -11.36 10.23
C LEU A 471 25.17 -11.15 11.18
N SER A 472 26.16 -12.03 11.07
CA SER A 472 27.40 -12.03 11.88
C SER A 472 28.67 -11.58 11.15
N SER A 473 28.63 -11.41 9.82
CA SER A 473 29.82 -11.21 9.00
C SER A 473 29.61 -10.16 7.91
N SER A 474 30.70 -9.63 7.37
CA SER A 474 30.66 -8.71 6.21
C SER A 474 30.00 -9.36 5.01
N GLU A 475 30.23 -10.65 4.77
CA GLU A 475 29.60 -11.44 3.71
C GLU A 475 28.08 -11.37 3.80
N HIS A 476 27.50 -11.55 4.99
CA HIS A 476 26.04 -11.47 5.17
C HIS A 476 25.46 -10.08 4.88
N VAL A 477 26.19 -9.01 5.21
CA VAL A 477 25.77 -7.64 4.88
C VAL A 477 25.84 -7.39 3.37
N ILE A 478 26.88 -7.88 2.71
CA ILE A 478 27.05 -7.80 1.26
C ILE A 478 25.93 -8.57 0.54
N SER A 479 25.64 -9.78 0.99
CA SER A 479 24.51 -10.60 0.50
C SER A 479 23.17 -9.85 0.58
N LEU A 480 22.91 -9.20 1.71
CA LEU A 480 21.68 -8.45 1.92
C LEU A 480 21.59 -7.22 1.01
N LEU A 481 22.69 -6.47 0.87
CA LEU A 481 22.78 -5.35 -0.07
C LEU A 481 22.63 -5.79 -1.52
N LYS A 482 23.24 -6.92 -1.90
CA LYS A 482 23.11 -7.56 -3.22
C LYS A 482 21.65 -7.88 -3.52
N ALA A 483 20.96 -8.55 -2.59
CA ALA A 483 19.56 -8.89 -2.74
C ALA A 483 18.66 -7.64 -2.81
N ALA A 484 18.88 -6.65 -1.94
CA ALA A 484 18.13 -5.39 -1.93
C ALA A 484 18.32 -4.60 -3.25
N THR A 485 19.56 -4.47 -3.71
CA THR A 485 19.89 -3.74 -4.94
C THR A 485 19.33 -4.44 -6.17
N THR A 486 19.50 -5.76 -6.26
CA THR A 486 18.92 -6.56 -7.36
C THR A 486 17.40 -6.43 -7.41
N THR A 487 16.73 -6.45 -6.24
CA THR A 487 15.27 -6.29 -6.16
C THR A 487 14.85 -4.90 -6.62
N HIS A 488 15.54 -3.85 -6.13
CA HIS A 488 15.26 -2.46 -6.47
C HIS A 488 15.39 -2.18 -7.97
N ASP A 489 16.53 -2.57 -8.56
CA ASP A 489 16.84 -2.29 -9.96
C ASP A 489 15.81 -2.93 -10.90
N ASN A 490 15.43 -4.20 -10.64
CA ASN A 490 14.47 -4.91 -11.47
C ASN A 490 13.02 -4.44 -11.26
N ILE A 491 12.66 -3.88 -10.09
CA ILE A 491 11.36 -3.26 -9.87
C ILE A 491 11.23 -1.95 -10.65
N ILE A 492 12.27 -1.09 -10.63
CA ILE A 492 12.25 0.20 -11.35
C ILE A 492 12.07 0.00 -12.85
N LEU A 493 12.68 -1.04 -13.39
CA LEU A 493 12.64 -1.33 -14.82
C LEU A 493 11.30 -1.89 -15.29
N ASN A 494 10.50 -2.44 -14.37
CA ASN A 494 9.18 -2.94 -14.69
C ASN A 494 8.18 -1.78 -14.82
N LYS A 495 8.08 -1.24 -16.03
CA LYS A 495 7.19 -0.12 -16.40
C LYS A 495 5.71 -0.47 -16.21
N THR A 496 5.36 -1.76 -16.25
CA THR A 496 4.00 -2.27 -16.14
C THR A 496 3.83 -3.06 -14.83
N GLN A 497 3.73 -2.34 -13.71
CA GLN A 497 3.40 -2.91 -12.39
C GLN A 497 2.11 -3.78 -12.38
N SER A 498 1.33 -3.77 -13.47
CA SER A 498 0.20 -4.66 -13.74
C SER A 498 0.57 -6.15 -13.78
N ASN A 499 1.82 -6.51 -14.12
CA ASN A 499 2.23 -7.91 -14.24
C ASN A 499 2.59 -8.58 -12.90
N ILE A 500 2.73 -7.78 -11.84
CA ILE A 500 3.05 -8.30 -10.50
C ILE A 500 1.74 -8.68 -9.79
N SER A 501 1.65 -9.93 -9.35
CA SER A 501 0.50 -10.43 -8.61
C SER A 501 0.37 -9.75 -7.23
N THR A 502 -0.84 -9.80 -6.67
CA THR A 502 -1.09 -9.32 -5.30
C THR A 502 -0.28 -10.09 -4.27
N PHE A 503 -0.03 -11.38 -4.50
CA PHE A 503 0.81 -12.21 -3.65
C PHE A 503 2.25 -11.71 -3.60
N VAL A 504 2.90 -11.52 -4.76
CA VAL A 504 4.29 -11.04 -4.82
C VAL A 504 4.39 -9.61 -4.24
N ARG A 505 3.41 -8.73 -4.47
CA ARG A 505 3.35 -7.41 -3.81
C ARG A 505 3.32 -7.50 -2.28
N ASN A 506 2.59 -8.46 -1.72
CA ASN A 506 2.56 -8.67 -0.28
C ASN A 506 3.92 -9.17 0.24
N MET A 507 4.61 -10.02 -0.53
CA MET A 507 5.96 -10.49 -0.19
C MET A 507 7.00 -9.37 -0.27
N MET A 508 6.90 -8.45 -1.25
CA MET A 508 7.72 -7.23 -1.30
C MET A 508 7.54 -6.36 -0.06
N ARG A 509 6.30 -6.11 0.35
CA ARG A 509 6.03 -5.36 1.59
C ARG A 509 6.63 -6.04 2.81
N PHE A 510 6.67 -7.38 2.81
CA PHE A 510 7.30 -8.12 3.89
C PHE A 510 8.84 -8.01 3.86
N SER A 511 9.47 -8.05 2.68
CA SER A 511 10.92 -7.81 2.56
C SER A 511 11.30 -6.37 2.93
N GLU A 512 10.51 -5.36 2.54
CA GLU A 512 10.72 -3.96 2.95
C GLU A 512 10.67 -3.80 4.48
N ARG A 513 9.66 -4.41 5.11
CA ARG A 513 9.56 -4.44 6.59
C ARG A 513 10.74 -5.15 7.24
N THR A 514 11.26 -6.18 6.58
CA THR A 514 12.46 -6.91 7.04
C THR A 514 13.69 -6.01 6.99
N LEU A 515 13.91 -5.28 5.88
CA LEU A 515 15.00 -4.30 5.76
C LEU A 515 14.93 -3.21 6.82
N MET A 516 13.73 -2.69 7.08
CA MET A 516 13.50 -1.72 8.17
C MET A 516 13.84 -2.29 9.55
N MET A 517 13.47 -3.55 9.80
CA MET A 517 13.72 -4.21 11.08
C MET A 517 15.21 -4.47 11.33
N VAL A 518 15.96 -4.87 10.31
CA VAL A 518 17.38 -5.21 10.43
C VAL A 518 18.31 -3.99 10.36
N GLN A 519 17.82 -2.84 9.87
CA GLN A 519 18.60 -1.62 9.70
C GLN A 519 19.38 -1.18 10.96
N PRO A 520 18.79 -1.17 12.17
CA PRO A 520 19.55 -0.78 13.38
C PRO A 520 20.73 -1.71 13.65
N ILE A 521 20.57 -3.02 13.42
CA ILE A 521 21.62 -4.03 13.63
C ILE A 521 22.72 -3.89 12.59
N VAL A 522 22.35 -3.64 11.33
CA VAL A 522 23.31 -3.40 10.24
C VAL A 522 24.09 -2.12 10.50
N ALA A 523 23.44 -1.03 10.93
CA ALA A 523 24.11 0.23 11.24
C ALA A 523 25.16 0.05 12.35
N GLU A 524 24.81 -0.68 13.43
CA GLU A 524 25.75 -1.02 14.50
C GLU A 524 26.92 -1.88 14.00
N PHE A 525 26.64 -2.90 13.19
CA PHE A 525 27.68 -3.76 12.60
C PHE A 525 28.64 -2.97 11.70
N LEU A 526 28.09 -2.12 10.83
CA LEU A 526 28.86 -1.27 9.92
C LEU A 526 29.78 -0.32 10.70
N GLN A 527 29.27 0.30 11.76
CA GLN A 527 30.08 1.17 12.61
C GLN A 527 31.21 0.41 13.30
N LYS A 528 30.93 -0.79 13.85
CA LYS A 528 31.94 -1.64 14.51
C LYS A 528 33.03 -2.14 13.57
N THR A 529 32.69 -2.36 12.30
CA THR A 529 33.60 -2.89 11.27
C THR A 529 34.21 -1.81 10.38
N CYS A 530 34.12 -0.54 10.79
CA CYS A 530 34.61 0.61 10.01
C CYS A 530 34.10 0.60 8.56
N PHE A 531 32.87 0.12 8.34
CA PHE A 531 32.18 0.07 7.05
C PHE A 531 32.85 -0.77 5.97
N GLN A 532 33.72 -1.74 6.34
CA GLN A 532 34.47 -2.53 5.37
C GLN A 532 33.57 -3.27 4.36
N SER A 533 32.41 -3.78 4.82
CA SER A 533 31.46 -4.45 3.92
C SER A 533 30.89 -3.55 2.82
N LEU A 534 30.83 -2.22 3.02
CA LEU A 534 30.43 -1.29 1.96
C LEU A 534 31.54 -1.14 0.90
N ASN A 535 32.80 -1.12 1.31
CA ASN A 535 33.93 -1.15 0.37
C ASN A 535 33.91 -2.42 -0.47
N ASP A 536 33.73 -3.57 0.17
CA ASP A 536 33.67 -4.87 -0.49
C ASP A 536 32.47 -4.95 -1.45
N PHE A 537 31.29 -4.48 -1.02
CA PHE A 537 30.10 -4.39 -1.87
C PHE A 537 30.35 -3.54 -3.12
N VAL A 538 30.94 -2.34 -2.96
CA VAL A 538 31.26 -1.46 -4.09
C VAL A 538 32.25 -2.11 -5.05
N ALA A 539 33.30 -2.78 -4.55
CA ALA A 539 34.25 -3.50 -5.40
C ALA A 539 33.60 -4.65 -6.20
N ILE A 540 32.58 -5.31 -5.61
CA ILE A 540 31.81 -6.35 -6.29
C ILE A 540 30.86 -5.73 -7.33
N TYR A 541 30.13 -4.68 -6.99
CA TYR A 541 29.05 -4.14 -7.82
C TYR A 541 29.50 -3.17 -8.90
N TRP A 542 30.58 -2.41 -8.67
CA TRP A 542 31.10 -1.43 -9.61
C TRP A 542 32.40 -1.92 -10.26
N ALA A 543 32.26 -2.51 -11.45
CA ALA A 543 33.35 -3.20 -12.16
C ALA A 543 34.60 -2.32 -12.44
N VAL A 544 34.43 -1.00 -12.55
CA VAL A 544 35.53 -0.05 -12.82
C VAL A 544 36.60 -0.07 -11.72
N ILE A 545 36.20 -0.24 -10.45
CA ILE A 545 37.16 -0.28 -9.35
C ILE A 545 37.99 -1.57 -9.36
N ARG A 546 37.44 -2.70 -9.84
CA ARG A 546 38.19 -3.97 -9.90
C ARG A 546 39.45 -3.87 -10.76
N SER A 547 39.46 -2.99 -11.76
CA SER A 547 40.61 -2.74 -12.62
C SER A 547 41.62 -1.74 -12.05
N GLU A 548 41.24 -0.91 -11.07
CA GLU A 548 42.02 0.25 -10.63
C GLU A 548 42.64 0.09 -9.22
N GLY A 549 42.19 -0.85 -8.39
CA GLY A 549 42.83 -1.16 -7.10
C GLY A 549 41.87 -1.66 -6.02
N THR A 550 42.26 -1.48 -4.75
CA THR A 550 41.43 -1.80 -3.58
C THR A 550 40.54 -0.62 -3.19
N MET A 551 39.24 -0.86 -3.06
CA MET A 551 38.27 0.14 -2.56
C MET A 551 38.54 0.45 -1.09
N ASN A 552 38.86 1.71 -0.77
CA ASN A 552 39.18 2.17 0.59
C ASN A 552 38.45 3.49 0.93
N GLY A 553 37.18 3.59 0.57
CA GLY A 553 36.35 4.77 0.85
C GLY A 553 36.15 4.98 2.35
N GLN A 554 36.18 6.26 2.77
CA GLN A 554 35.84 6.66 4.13
C GLN A 554 34.33 6.87 4.25
N TRP A 555 33.61 5.82 4.64
CA TRP A 555 32.15 5.84 4.76
C TRP A 555 31.68 6.57 6.01
N LYS A 556 30.55 7.26 5.86
CA LYS A 556 29.81 7.89 6.95
C LYS A 556 28.32 7.72 6.74
N LYS A 557 27.57 7.66 7.84
CA LYS A 557 26.11 7.79 7.82
C LYS A 557 25.74 9.22 7.44
N ARG A 558 24.75 9.40 6.55
CA ARG A 558 24.33 10.72 6.07
C ARG A 558 23.70 11.58 7.17
N THR A 559 22.79 10.99 7.94
CA THR A 559 22.09 11.67 9.04
C THR A 559 22.12 10.81 10.30
N GLU A 560 21.72 11.39 11.43
CA GLU A 560 21.53 10.65 12.69
C GLU A 560 20.32 9.71 12.64
N ASP A 561 19.39 9.92 11.70
CA ASP A 561 18.25 9.03 11.51
C ASP A 561 18.70 7.72 10.85
N LEU A 562 18.71 6.65 11.64
CA LEU A 562 19.03 5.31 11.16
C LEU A 562 18.14 4.88 10.00
N TYR A 563 16.89 5.34 9.93
CA TYR A 563 15.91 4.90 8.96
C TYR A 563 15.91 5.70 7.65
N ASP A 564 16.81 6.68 7.48
CA ASP A 564 17.04 7.28 6.16
C ASP A 564 17.74 6.28 5.20
N GLY A 565 18.39 5.25 5.74
CA GLY A 565 19.12 4.21 5.02
C GLY A 565 20.42 4.64 4.32
N TRP A 566 20.77 5.93 4.30
CA TRP A 566 21.87 6.46 3.48
C TRP A 566 23.26 6.40 4.13
N TYR A 567 24.23 5.90 3.37
CA TYR A 567 25.65 5.89 3.68
C TYR A 567 26.41 6.49 2.50
N ASP A 568 27.36 7.38 2.79
CA ASP A 568 28.11 8.11 1.78
C ASP A 568 29.61 7.95 1.98
N CYS A 569 30.37 7.87 0.91
CA CYS A 569 31.83 8.02 0.95
C CYS A 569 32.34 8.85 -0.23
N GLN A 570 33.48 9.51 0.00
CA GLN A 570 34.30 10.05 -1.07
C GLN A 570 35.39 9.02 -1.40
N TYR A 571 35.48 8.64 -2.67
CA TYR A 571 36.56 7.81 -3.20
C TYR A 571 37.20 8.54 -4.37
N GLU A 572 38.45 8.94 -4.19
CA GLU A 572 39.15 9.85 -5.11
C GLU A 572 38.30 11.09 -5.45
N SER A 573 37.97 11.28 -6.74
CA SER A 573 37.14 12.38 -7.24
C SER A 573 35.64 12.08 -7.25
N ARG A 574 35.23 10.86 -6.88
CA ARG A 574 33.86 10.36 -7.00
C ARG A 574 33.15 10.31 -5.65
N TYR A 575 31.88 10.70 -5.64
CA TYR A 575 31.02 10.64 -4.47
C TYR A 575 30.10 9.42 -4.57
N ILE A 576 30.16 8.50 -3.61
CA ILE A 576 29.41 7.26 -3.63
C ILE A 576 28.36 7.28 -2.54
N SER A 577 27.13 6.89 -2.88
CA SER A 577 26.01 6.80 -1.94
C SER A 577 25.31 5.44 -2.03
N ILE A 578 25.08 4.80 -0.89
CA ILE A 578 24.29 3.57 -0.77
C ILE A 578 23.09 3.84 0.13
N ASN A 579 21.88 3.50 -0.33
CA ASN A 579 20.71 3.38 0.53
C ASN A 579 20.44 1.91 0.83
N PHE A 580 20.72 1.48 2.06
CA PHE A 580 20.53 0.10 2.49
C PHE A 580 19.07 -0.35 2.42
N ILE A 581 18.14 0.49 2.87
CA ILE A 581 16.71 0.14 2.99
C ILE A 581 16.05 0.06 1.61
N LYS A 582 16.42 0.96 0.72
CA LYS A 582 15.88 1.00 -0.65
C LYS A 582 16.62 0.08 -1.60
N GLY A 583 17.83 -0.36 -1.28
CA GLY A 583 18.70 -1.06 -2.23
C GLY A 583 19.22 -0.14 -3.33
N THR A 584 19.41 1.15 -3.08
CA THR A 584 19.85 2.09 -4.12
C THR A 584 21.36 2.28 -4.04
N PHE A 585 22.05 2.17 -5.18
CA PHE A 585 23.50 2.44 -5.30
C PHE A 585 23.76 3.56 -6.32
N LEU A 586 24.40 4.63 -5.86
CA LEU A 586 24.68 5.82 -6.66
C LEU A 586 26.17 6.17 -6.67
N VAL A 587 26.66 6.66 -7.80
CA VAL A 587 27.96 7.32 -7.93
C VAL A 587 27.74 8.68 -8.59
N ASP A 588 28.26 9.75 -8.00
CA ASP A 588 28.01 11.15 -8.35
C ASP A 588 26.51 11.50 -8.47
N GLY A 589 25.70 10.88 -7.62
CA GLY A 589 24.24 11.03 -7.62
C GLY A 589 23.51 10.31 -8.76
N MET A 590 24.23 9.52 -9.57
CA MET A 590 23.69 8.74 -10.68
C MET A 590 23.59 7.26 -10.32
N ALA A 591 22.43 6.65 -10.55
CA ALA A 591 22.25 5.21 -10.39
C ALA A 591 23.10 4.45 -11.42
N ILE A 592 23.85 3.45 -10.95
CA ILE A 592 24.61 2.55 -11.82
C ILE A 592 23.73 1.35 -12.16
N GLY A 593 23.92 0.76 -13.34
CA GLY A 593 23.16 -0.40 -13.78
C GLY A 593 22.29 -0.07 -14.96
N PHE A 594 21.36 0.88 -14.83
CA PHE A 594 20.39 1.18 -15.89
C PHE A 594 20.17 2.67 -16.11
N LEU A 595 19.72 3.01 -17.32
CA LEU A 595 19.39 4.40 -17.67
C LEU A 595 18.14 4.87 -16.90
N PRO A 596 18.19 6.08 -16.31
CA PRO A 596 17.03 6.67 -15.62
C PRO A 596 15.90 7.05 -16.58
N GLU A 597 14.70 7.19 -16.04
CA GLU A 597 13.45 7.45 -16.78
C GLU A 597 13.50 8.71 -17.63
N ASN A 598 14.18 9.76 -17.17
CA ASN A 598 14.37 11.01 -17.94
C ASN A 598 15.15 10.81 -19.25
N ILE A 599 15.89 9.70 -19.40
CA ILE A 599 16.55 9.32 -20.66
C ILE A 599 15.65 8.37 -21.43
N THR A 600 15.14 7.31 -20.79
CA THR A 600 14.40 6.23 -21.48
C THR A 600 12.99 6.64 -21.94
N THR A 601 12.44 7.75 -21.45
CA THR A 601 11.18 8.35 -21.93
C THR A 601 11.39 9.50 -22.90
N ASN A 602 12.63 9.90 -23.17
CA ASN A 602 12.92 11.00 -24.07
C ASN A 602 12.59 10.61 -25.53
N GLU A 603 11.96 11.50 -26.28
CA GLU A 603 11.55 11.25 -27.68
C GLU A 603 12.72 10.82 -28.58
N LEU A 604 13.91 11.40 -28.38
CA LEU A 604 15.11 11.03 -29.15
C LEU A 604 15.55 9.59 -28.87
N PHE A 605 15.46 9.17 -27.60
CA PHE A 605 15.79 7.81 -27.19
C PHE A 605 14.75 6.83 -27.73
N VAL A 606 13.47 7.08 -27.46
CA VAL A 606 12.35 6.20 -27.82
C VAL A 606 12.27 5.99 -29.34
N ARG A 607 12.54 7.03 -30.14
CA ARG A 607 12.51 6.93 -31.61
C ARG A 607 13.48 5.90 -32.16
N VAL A 608 14.68 5.79 -31.58
CA VAL A 608 15.76 4.93 -32.12
C VAL A 608 15.87 3.62 -31.35
N PHE A 609 15.86 3.69 -30.02
CA PHE A 609 16.10 2.56 -29.14
C PHE A 609 14.82 1.92 -28.62
N GLU A 610 13.64 2.53 -28.84
CA GLU A 610 12.34 2.03 -28.39
C GLU A 610 12.34 1.69 -26.89
N GLU A 611 12.08 0.43 -26.56
CA GLU A 611 12.06 -0.14 -25.22
C GLU A 611 13.38 -0.83 -24.84
N HIS A 612 14.44 -0.66 -25.63
CA HIS A 612 15.74 -1.29 -25.35
C HIS A 612 16.31 -0.80 -24.02
N ILE A 613 16.78 -1.76 -23.20
CA ILE A 613 17.32 -1.49 -21.87
C ILE A 613 18.84 -1.59 -21.92
N PHE A 614 19.52 -0.45 -21.79
CA PHE A 614 20.97 -0.42 -21.69
C PHE A 614 21.44 -0.65 -20.26
N GLU A 615 22.35 -1.62 -20.10
CA GLU A 615 23.20 -1.66 -18.91
C GLU A 615 24.28 -0.58 -19.01
N VAL A 616 24.33 0.32 -18.03
CA VAL A 616 25.21 1.50 -18.04
C VAL A 616 26.04 1.64 -16.78
N GLN A 617 27.17 2.31 -16.94
CA GLN A 617 28.04 2.79 -15.88
C GLN A 617 28.38 4.27 -16.12
N LEU A 618 29.21 4.86 -15.26
CA LEU A 618 29.68 6.22 -15.47
C LEU A 618 30.81 6.29 -16.49
N ALA A 619 30.73 7.27 -17.37
CA ALA A 619 31.85 7.65 -18.21
C ALA A 619 32.88 8.49 -17.41
N GLU A 620 34.05 8.70 -18.01
CA GLU A 620 35.02 9.70 -17.53
C GLU A 620 34.43 11.10 -17.55
N SER A 621 33.59 11.40 -18.55
CA SER A 621 32.92 12.70 -18.64
C SER A 621 31.87 12.85 -17.53
N PRO A 622 31.84 14.01 -16.84
CA PRO A 622 30.87 14.26 -15.78
C PRO A 622 29.43 14.06 -16.26
N LYS A 623 28.58 13.47 -15.41
CA LYS A 623 27.14 13.30 -15.66
C LYS A 623 26.82 12.65 -17.02
N THR A 624 27.60 11.64 -17.37
CA THR A 624 27.45 10.90 -18.63
C THR A 624 27.41 9.42 -18.30
N TYR A 625 26.36 8.75 -18.78
CA TYR A 625 26.28 7.29 -18.76
C TYR A 625 27.00 6.73 -19.97
N ILE A 626 27.69 5.61 -19.81
CA ILE A 626 28.24 4.83 -20.92
C ILE A 626 27.78 3.39 -20.81
N THR A 627 27.51 2.74 -21.95
CA THR A 627 27.15 1.32 -21.95
C THR A 627 28.27 0.48 -21.37
N ARG A 628 27.89 -0.41 -20.44
CA ARG A 628 28.83 -1.29 -19.73
C ARG A 628 29.49 -2.28 -20.69
N LEU A 629 28.72 -2.79 -21.66
CA LEU A 629 29.21 -3.66 -22.72
C LEU A 629 29.27 -2.92 -24.06
N PRO A 630 30.22 -3.30 -24.93
CA PRO A 630 30.27 -2.80 -26.29
C PRO A 630 29.29 -3.53 -27.22
N TYR A 631 28.81 -2.82 -28.24
CA TYR A 631 27.91 -3.29 -29.29
C TYR A 631 28.66 -3.43 -30.63
N GLY A 632 28.01 -4.03 -31.63
CA GLY A 632 28.59 -4.19 -32.98
C GLY A 632 29.84 -5.05 -32.99
N ASN A 633 29.73 -6.29 -32.51
CA ASN A 633 30.88 -7.20 -32.35
C ASN A 633 32.02 -6.63 -31.48
N GLY A 634 31.67 -5.78 -30.51
CA GLY A 634 32.60 -5.21 -29.54
C GLY A 634 33.32 -3.95 -30.02
N GLN A 635 32.82 -3.26 -31.04
CA GLN A 635 33.50 -2.09 -31.63
C GLN A 635 33.01 -0.76 -31.09
N VAL A 636 31.76 -0.65 -30.63
CA VAL A 636 31.14 0.63 -30.27
C VAL A 636 30.53 0.64 -28.86
N GLN A 637 30.49 1.81 -28.22
CA GLN A 637 29.78 2.06 -26.97
C GLN A 637 28.88 3.29 -27.11
N TYR A 638 27.77 3.32 -26.38
CA TYR A 638 26.88 4.49 -26.38
C TYR A 638 27.08 5.31 -25.10
N GLU A 639 27.20 6.62 -25.27
CA GLU A 639 27.28 7.63 -24.21
C GLU A 639 25.98 8.44 -24.19
N PHE A 640 25.38 8.59 -23.00
CA PHE A 640 24.15 9.35 -22.78
C PHE A 640 24.43 10.48 -21.79
N HIS A 641 24.28 11.72 -22.25
CA HIS A 641 24.50 12.92 -21.45
C HIS A 641 23.22 13.74 -21.36
N VAL A 642 22.83 14.13 -20.14
CA VAL A 642 21.70 15.03 -19.91
C VAL A 642 22.22 16.34 -19.34
N ASN A 643 21.93 17.43 -20.04
CA ASN A 643 22.28 18.77 -19.55
C ASN A 643 21.30 19.19 -18.44
N ASP A 644 21.79 19.46 -17.23
CA ASP A 644 20.93 19.79 -16.09
C ASP A 644 20.08 21.05 -16.28
N LYS A 645 20.61 22.04 -17.02
CA LYS A 645 19.96 23.34 -17.21
C LYS A 645 18.89 23.28 -18.30
N THR A 646 19.22 22.67 -19.44
CA THR A 646 18.30 22.61 -20.59
C THR A 646 17.45 21.35 -20.63
N LYS A 647 17.77 20.35 -19.79
CA LYS A 647 17.20 18.99 -19.82
C LYS A 647 17.35 18.30 -21.17
N HIS A 648 18.29 18.77 -21.99
CA HIS A 648 18.53 18.24 -23.32
C HIS A 648 19.37 16.97 -23.24
N LEU A 649 18.89 15.90 -23.89
CA LEU A 649 19.58 14.62 -24.02
C LEU A 649 20.50 14.63 -25.24
N THR A 650 21.75 14.27 -25.04
CA THR A 650 22.72 14.02 -26.11
C THR A 650 23.12 12.54 -26.08
N ILE A 651 22.91 11.84 -27.19
CA ILE A 651 23.32 10.45 -27.36
C ILE A 651 24.50 10.42 -28.34
N THR A 652 25.60 9.79 -27.94
CA THR A 652 26.82 9.68 -28.75
C THR A 652 27.26 8.23 -28.84
N GLU A 653 27.48 7.73 -30.04
CA GLU A 653 28.19 6.49 -30.29
C GLU A 653 29.70 6.77 -30.32
N ARG A 654 30.48 5.96 -29.62
CA ARG A 654 31.95 6.03 -29.59
C ARG A 654 32.54 4.71 -30.05
N HIS A 655 33.36 4.75 -31.08
CA HIS A 655 34.17 3.62 -31.51
C HIS A 655 35.34 3.41 -30.54
N ILE A 656 35.54 2.19 -30.06
CA ILE A 656 36.48 1.89 -28.96
C ILE A 656 37.94 2.06 -29.39
N THR A 657 38.31 1.56 -30.59
CA THR A 657 39.70 1.62 -31.06
C THR A 657 40.08 2.95 -31.69
N THR A 658 39.24 3.51 -32.58
CA THR A 658 39.53 4.76 -33.30
C THR A 658 39.17 6.01 -32.51
N ASN A 659 38.36 5.87 -31.45
CA ASN A 659 37.75 6.97 -30.70
C ASN A 659 36.92 7.93 -31.59
N GLU A 660 36.47 7.47 -32.76
CA GLU A 660 35.51 8.21 -33.57
C GLU A 660 34.17 8.30 -32.86
N ARG A 661 33.51 9.44 -33.01
CA ARG A 661 32.28 9.76 -32.30
C ARG A 661 31.19 10.24 -33.25
N PHE A 662 30.01 9.65 -33.13
CA PHE A 662 28.82 10.00 -33.89
C PHE A 662 27.71 10.43 -32.92
N GLN A 663 27.24 11.66 -33.04
CA GLN A 663 26.14 12.18 -32.22
C GLN A 663 24.81 11.96 -32.95
N LEU A 664 23.84 11.37 -32.26
CA LEU A 664 22.47 11.25 -32.77
C LEU A 664 21.82 12.64 -32.81
N ILE A 665 21.31 13.01 -33.99
CA ILE A 665 20.64 14.28 -34.25
C ILE A 665 19.11 14.06 -34.25
N PRO A 666 18.33 14.89 -33.54
CA PRO A 666 16.88 14.80 -33.61
C PRO A 666 16.36 15.07 -35.03
N HIS A 667 15.43 14.22 -35.48
CA HIS A 667 14.86 14.32 -36.84
C HIS A 667 14.18 15.67 -37.11
N SER A 668 13.69 16.35 -36.07
CA SER A 668 13.07 17.67 -36.16
C SER A 668 14.01 18.74 -36.70
N HIS A 669 15.33 18.57 -36.55
CA HIS A 669 16.32 19.48 -37.16
C HIS A 669 16.36 19.39 -38.70
N PHE A 670 15.91 18.27 -39.27
CA PHE A 670 15.84 18.06 -40.72
C PHE A 670 14.43 18.25 -41.28
N GLN A 671 13.45 18.55 -40.42
CA GLN A 671 12.09 18.81 -40.84
C GLN A 671 12.06 20.07 -41.73
N ALA A 672 11.43 19.98 -42.89
CA ALA A 672 11.43 20.99 -43.96
C ALA A 672 12.79 21.25 -44.67
N GLU A 673 13.90 20.70 -44.18
CA GLU A 673 15.21 20.76 -44.85
C GLU A 673 15.45 19.57 -45.78
N LEU A 674 14.95 18.38 -45.39
CA LEU A 674 15.07 17.14 -46.15
C LEU A 674 13.70 16.59 -46.57
N PRO A 675 13.61 15.83 -47.68
CA PRO A 675 12.41 15.07 -48.02
C PRO A 675 11.98 14.14 -46.90
N ASP A 676 10.67 13.98 -46.70
CA ASP A 676 10.10 13.24 -45.57
C ASP A 676 10.65 11.80 -45.45
N VAL A 677 10.89 11.11 -46.56
CA VAL A 677 11.47 9.75 -46.57
C VAL A 677 12.84 9.69 -45.86
N PHE A 678 13.67 10.73 -45.99
CA PHE A 678 14.97 10.80 -45.33
C PHE A 678 14.86 11.14 -43.84
N VAL A 679 13.79 11.81 -43.43
CA VAL A 679 13.55 12.21 -42.03
C VAL A 679 12.83 11.09 -41.27
N SER A 680 11.81 10.51 -41.87
CA SER A 680 10.86 9.58 -41.26
C SER A 680 11.38 8.14 -41.21
N ASN A 681 12.21 7.71 -42.17
CA ASN A 681 12.66 6.31 -42.24
C ASN A 681 14.09 6.07 -41.73
N HIS A 682 14.79 7.11 -41.28
CA HIS A 682 16.21 6.98 -40.88
C HIS A 682 16.48 7.64 -39.53
N SER A 683 17.49 7.13 -38.83
CA SER A 683 18.17 7.82 -37.74
C SER A 683 19.40 8.57 -38.28
N HIS A 684 19.72 9.73 -37.71
CA HIS A 684 20.73 10.65 -38.25
C HIS A 684 21.93 10.78 -37.31
N TRP A 685 23.10 10.37 -37.75
CA TRP A 685 24.31 10.28 -36.92
C TRP A 685 25.41 11.20 -37.43
N LEU A 686 25.68 12.29 -36.70
CA LEU A 686 26.65 13.31 -37.06
C LEU A 686 28.04 13.00 -36.50
N ASN A 687 29.03 12.84 -37.38
CA ASN A 687 30.43 12.95 -37.00
C ASN A 687 30.87 14.42 -37.03
N LYS A 688 31.10 15.01 -35.86
CA LYS A 688 31.46 16.44 -35.73
C LYS A 688 32.80 16.79 -36.40
N ARG A 689 33.73 15.84 -36.47
CA ARG A 689 35.08 16.06 -37.02
C ARG A 689 35.04 16.08 -38.55
N SER A 690 34.41 15.09 -39.16
CA SER A 690 34.30 15.00 -40.63
C SER A 690 33.16 15.85 -41.20
N ARG A 691 32.23 16.32 -40.35
CA ARG A 691 31.01 17.06 -40.74
C ARG A 691 30.10 16.23 -41.66
N LEU A 692 30.10 14.91 -41.48
CA LEU A 692 29.24 13.96 -42.21
C LEU A 692 28.08 13.51 -41.32
N VAL A 693 26.90 13.39 -41.91
CA VAL A 693 25.70 12.80 -41.28
C VAL A 693 25.39 11.48 -41.96
N GLU A 694 25.46 10.39 -41.21
CA GLU A 694 25.07 9.06 -41.68
C GLU A 694 23.58 8.85 -41.46
N PHE A 695 22.89 8.37 -42.50
CA PHE A 695 21.51 7.92 -42.43
C PHE A 695 21.55 6.43 -42.17
N ARG A 696 21.16 6.03 -40.96
CA ARG A 696 21.11 4.64 -40.52
C ARG A 696 19.65 4.19 -40.40
N PRO A 697 19.36 2.88 -40.30
CA PRO A 697 18.03 2.41 -39.96
C PRO A 697 17.46 3.12 -38.74
N ILE A 698 16.14 3.26 -38.71
CA ILE A 698 15.48 3.99 -37.61
C ILE A 698 15.45 3.14 -36.33
N HIS A 699 15.21 1.83 -36.44
CA HIS A 699 15.07 0.95 -35.28
C HIS A 699 16.40 0.27 -34.92
N PHE A 700 16.85 0.44 -33.68
CA PHE A 700 18.09 -0.14 -33.15
C PHE A 700 18.16 -1.68 -33.25
N LYS A 701 17.01 -2.36 -33.26
CA LYS A 701 16.91 -3.83 -33.33
C LYS A 701 17.18 -4.39 -34.73
N GLU A 702 17.24 -3.55 -35.76
CA GLU A 702 17.54 -4.02 -37.12
C GLU A 702 18.97 -4.56 -37.19
N ALA A 703 19.14 -5.77 -37.75
CA ALA A 703 20.42 -6.50 -37.75
C ALA A 703 21.58 -5.73 -38.38
N ASN A 704 21.27 -4.79 -39.27
CA ASN A 704 22.21 -3.96 -40.01
C ASN A 704 22.25 -2.51 -39.52
N PHE A 705 21.72 -2.20 -38.33
CA PHE A 705 21.67 -0.82 -37.78
C PHE A 705 23.04 -0.12 -37.79
N LEU A 706 24.12 -0.84 -37.49
CA LEU A 706 25.48 -0.30 -37.43
C LEU A 706 26.18 -0.26 -38.79
N ASP A 707 25.92 -1.27 -39.64
CA ASP A 707 26.67 -1.47 -40.89
C ASP A 707 25.99 -0.83 -42.10
N HIS A 708 24.66 -0.71 -42.09
CA HIS A 708 23.89 -0.18 -43.20
C HIS A 708 23.76 1.33 -43.13
N LYS A 709 24.48 2.01 -44.03
CA LYS A 709 24.54 3.47 -44.13
C LYS A 709 24.15 3.91 -45.53
N PRO A 710 22.89 3.71 -45.96
CA PRO A 710 22.47 3.89 -47.35
C PRO A 710 22.80 5.27 -47.91
N TYR A 711 22.82 6.30 -47.05
CA TYR A 711 23.11 7.68 -47.44
C TYR A 711 24.06 8.36 -46.45
N VAL A 712 24.97 9.19 -46.96
CA VAL A 712 25.84 10.06 -46.17
C VAL A 712 25.73 11.49 -46.69
N LEU A 713 25.30 12.42 -45.83
CA LEU A 713 25.21 13.85 -46.13
C LEU A 713 26.47 14.56 -45.65
N SER A 714 27.17 15.25 -46.55
CA SER A 714 28.25 16.17 -46.20
C SER A 714 27.69 17.55 -45.88
N LEU A 715 27.81 18.00 -44.63
CA LEU A 715 27.38 19.35 -44.23
C LEU A 715 28.30 20.45 -44.79
N THR A 716 29.48 20.09 -45.29
CA THR A 716 30.43 21.04 -45.88
C THR A 716 30.06 21.36 -47.33
N THR A 717 29.58 20.36 -48.07
CA THR A 717 29.30 20.48 -49.52
C THR A 717 27.81 20.47 -49.85
N GLY A 718 26.97 19.92 -48.97
CA GLY A 718 25.52 19.74 -49.18
C GLY A 718 25.17 18.54 -50.08
N TYR A 719 26.14 17.69 -50.40
CA TYR A 719 25.90 16.47 -51.20
C TYR A 719 25.48 15.30 -50.31
N ILE A 720 24.49 14.54 -50.79
CA ILE A 720 24.22 13.18 -50.34
C ILE A 720 24.90 12.22 -51.31
N VAL A 721 25.62 11.26 -50.74
CA VAL A 721 26.26 10.18 -51.47
C VAL A 721 25.65 8.85 -51.03
N THR A 722 25.39 7.95 -51.99
CA THR A 722 25.00 6.57 -51.69
C THR A 722 26.20 5.75 -51.24
N ASN A 723 25.97 4.72 -50.43
CA ASN A 723 27.04 3.93 -49.79
C ASN A 723 28.02 3.24 -50.77
N ASP A 724 27.59 3.02 -52.03
CA ASP A 724 28.40 2.47 -53.13
C ASP A 724 29.16 3.54 -53.93
N MET A 725 29.05 4.81 -53.54
CA MET A 725 29.63 5.98 -54.21
C MET A 725 29.18 6.15 -55.68
N THR A 726 28.13 5.46 -56.12
CA THR A 726 27.68 5.50 -57.52
C THR A 726 26.79 6.71 -57.81
N ASN A 727 26.10 7.25 -56.81
CA ASN A 727 25.24 8.42 -56.93
C ASN A 727 25.61 9.49 -55.91
N GLU A 728 26.13 10.62 -56.41
CA GLU A 728 26.30 11.86 -55.66
C GLU A 728 25.23 12.85 -56.15
N GLN A 729 24.33 13.26 -55.24
CA GLN A 729 23.25 14.18 -55.56
C GLN A 729 23.26 15.37 -54.61
N ARG A 730 23.03 16.56 -55.16
CA ARG A 730 22.87 17.78 -54.37
C ARG A 730 21.41 17.89 -53.92
N LEU A 731 21.19 17.96 -52.62
CA LEU A 731 19.86 18.28 -52.12
C LEU A 731 19.58 19.76 -52.33
N VAL A 732 18.43 20.05 -52.93
CA VAL A 732 17.94 21.42 -53.11
C VAL A 732 16.78 21.63 -52.14
N ASN A 733 16.96 22.51 -51.17
CA ASN A 733 15.90 22.86 -50.22
C ASN A 733 14.75 23.54 -51.00
N GLN A 734 13.51 23.12 -50.74
CA GLN A 734 12.30 23.64 -51.41
C GLN A 734 12.10 25.14 -51.21
N SER A 735 12.59 25.69 -50.11
CA SER A 735 12.54 27.12 -49.81
C SER A 735 13.77 27.90 -50.32
N SER A 736 14.67 27.24 -51.06
CA SER A 736 15.83 27.89 -51.65
C SER A 736 15.48 28.61 -52.95
N LEU A 737 16.13 29.75 -53.19
CA LEU A 737 16.01 30.49 -54.43
C LEU A 737 16.35 29.64 -55.67
N LEU A 738 17.24 28.65 -55.51
CA LEU A 738 17.60 27.70 -56.56
C LEU A 738 16.42 26.77 -56.87
N PHE A 739 15.73 26.24 -55.86
CA PHE A 739 14.49 25.48 -56.06
C PHE A 739 13.44 26.36 -56.73
N ASP A 740 13.19 27.57 -56.24
CA ASP A 740 12.22 28.48 -56.85
C ASP A 740 12.54 28.76 -58.31
N THR A 741 13.83 28.94 -58.64
CA THR A 741 14.25 29.18 -60.03
C THR A 741 14.03 27.94 -60.89
N LEU A 742 14.46 26.75 -60.42
CA LEU A 742 14.28 25.49 -61.14
C LEU A 742 12.80 25.11 -61.26
N PHE A 743 12.02 25.32 -60.21
CA PHE A 743 10.58 25.09 -60.16
C PHE A 743 9.88 26.00 -61.15
N ASN A 744 10.10 27.32 -61.09
CA ASN A 744 9.51 28.26 -62.03
C ASN A 744 9.92 28.00 -63.49
N GLN A 745 11.17 27.59 -63.72
CA GLN A 745 11.71 27.38 -65.05
C GLN A 745 11.23 26.06 -65.70
N TYR A 746 11.15 24.98 -64.91
CA TYR A 746 10.93 23.63 -65.44
C TYR A 746 9.66 22.95 -64.95
N PHE A 747 9.21 23.21 -63.71
CA PHE A 747 8.13 22.45 -63.07
C PHE A 747 6.80 23.23 -62.97
N VAL A 748 6.81 24.57 -63.02
CA VAL A 748 5.60 25.42 -62.93
C VAL A 748 4.57 25.11 -64.01
N ARG A 749 5.04 24.62 -65.17
CA ARG A 749 4.19 24.21 -66.28
C ARG A 749 3.38 22.95 -65.96
N LEU A 750 3.95 22.05 -65.15
CA LEU A 750 3.33 20.80 -64.71
C LEU A 750 2.25 21.06 -63.64
N ASP A 751 2.35 22.16 -62.90
CA ASP A 751 1.38 22.56 -61.87
C ASP A 751 0.25 23.49 -62.40
N SER A 752 0.26 23.79 -63.70
CA SER A 752 -0.79 24.59 -64.34
C SER A 752 -2.02 23.73 -64.67
N LYS A 753 -3.22 24.26 -64.38
CA LYS A 753 -4.55 23.62 -64.58
C LYS A 753 -4.76 22.78 -65.87
N PRO A 754 -4.15 23.07 -67.04
CA PRO A 754 -4.42 22.29 -68.26
C PRO A 754 -3.72 20.92 -68.34
N TYR A 755 -2.68 20.65 -67.54
CA TYR A 755 -1.85 19.44 -67.70
C TYR A 755 -2.02 18.45 -66.55
N VAL A 756 -3.25 17.93 -66.38
CA VAL A 756 -3.49 16.74 -65.58
C VAL A 756 -3.53 15.53 -66.51
N TYR A 757 -2.41 14.82 -66.66
CA TYR A 757 -2.43 13.45 -67.16
C TYR A 757 -2.36 12.50 -65.95
N MET A 758 -3.51 12.20 -65.36
CA MET A 758 -3.63 11.06 -64.47
C MET A 758 -3.70 9.82 -65.34
N MET A 759 -2.62 9.04 -65.40
CA MET A 759 -2.77 7.64 -65.79
C MET A 759 -3.52 6.93 -64.67
N GLY A 760 -4.79 6.62 -64.93
CA GLY A 760 -5.57 5.68 -64.17
C GLY A 760 -5.09 4.26 -64.45
N GLU A 761 -4.73 3.59 -63.35
CA GLU A 761 -4.84 2.16 -63.04
C GLU A 761 -4.06 1.12 -63.88
N HIS A 762 -3.32 0.27 -63.17
CA HIS A 762 -3.75 -1.12 -62.95
C HIS A 762 -3.32 -1.63 -61.58
#